data_AF-A0A6M4IKU2-F1
#
_entry.id   AF-A0A6M4IKU2-F1
#
_cell.length_a   1.000
_cell.length_b   1.000
_cell.length_c   1.000
_cell.angle_alpha   90.00
_cell.angle_beta   90.00
_cell.angle_gamma   90.00
#
_symmetry.space_group_name_H-M   'P 1'
#
loop_
_entity.id
_entity.type
_entity.pdbx_description
1 polymer ?
#
loop_
_entity_poly.entity_id
_entity_poly.type
_entity_poly.pdbx_seq_one_letter_code
_entity_poly.pdbx_strand_id
1 'polypeptide(L)'
;MTDVAAPPAGALSFDTPLTRHAHIRVPLICGPMYPCSNPELVAAVSAAGALGIVQPISLTYVHGYDFREGLRTITRLSGGAPIGFNALIEASSKTYHNRMIKWVDIALEEGVRFFLTSLGNPKWVCDRVHAVGGVVYHDITELKWAEKGRDGGVDGLVAVNREAGGHTGSRDPRALLDEVSALGLPVVAAGGVGAPDQFKALLDMGYAGVQLGTRFIATPECNSDDAYKYAIVEANSRDIVLTERLTGVPVSVIRTPYVEKLGTKVGPISRWLFKGRKTKHWIRTFYALRSLRQLKRSSVDGATQDYWQAGRSVDAIHEIKPAGEIVREFASALTSAAVKAVVLLALLLGAPDRASAQAPTQQITATGLQAPVTLARDSAGIVHIEAASEHDLFFAQGYSAARDRLFQLELWRRQATGTMAEVLGPRWVSRDRASRLLRYRGSMTSELAHYHPRGASIIGAFVDGVNAYVDEVRANPALMPQELTWLGIAPQHWTQAVVISRHNALASNAADEPTTARAVREIGEAAVARRRRYELSPVRLGLDSLVARALDAAPGARMLADYNDFKQVPNFRTAELPQALRRVAPPVDTATPAFDRWESNNWVLAGSRTASGKPIVANDPHRTIAAPSLRYMVHLKAPGWDVIGGGEPAIPGVAIGHNQHGAWGLTIFGIDAEDLYTYQLDAKDPRSYRYRGASERMRQIIDTIRVKGAAPVVVTLQYTRHGPVLMSDASKRVAIALRAAWLEPGGAPYLASLRLDQARTWSEARTALSFARMPALNWIWADTSGAIGWQSAGIAPIRKNWDGLVPVPGDGRFEWSGFLPIANLPHETSPARGYVGTANALNVEASYANSNALARVWAEPFRRDRLTEVLDTTRKATLLQMMALQHDETALAARALVPLIKQITLTSPASIAARDTMLRWNGVLSAESRGAAIYAAWERKLLTHTADIVLPLEARPLLRTVSLSQTIGWLTNPDSLLGENPTVARDFILFRSFNEAVSDLSRRFGKDMADWRYGDAKMHHVRIAHPLDVVIADSIRSRLSPGPLARGGYANTLNATGNTDNQTAGASFRVVMDLANWDGAMVTNTPGQSGDPRSPYYSNLFGPWVRGEYSPLPYSPRAVRARTAETVVLRPSLR
;
A
#
# COMPACT_ATOMS: atom_id res chain seq x y z
N MET A 1 20.60 -4.66 39.30
CA MET A 1 21.64 -4.16 38.39
C MET A 1 21.93 -5.24 37.36
N THR A 2 21.34 -5.11 36.18
CA THR A 2 21.62 -5.89 34.97
C THR A 2 21.31 -4.95 33.82
N ASP A 3 22.34 -4.62 33.03
CA ASP A 3 22.36 -3.58 32.02
C ASP A 3 21.26 -3.73 30.97
N VAL A 4 20.41 -2.70 30.87
CA VAL A 4 19.55 -2.47 29.72
C VAL A 4 20.40 -1.75 28.68
N ALA A 5 20.62 -2.41 27.54
CA ALA A 5 21.43 -1.91 26.45
C ALA A 5 21.04 -0.47 26.05
N ALA A 6 22.02 0.43 26.04
CA ALA A 6 21.87 1.80 25.58
C ALA A 6 21.51 1.83 24.07
N PRO A 7 20.59 2.70 23.63
CA PRO A 7 20.23 2.83 22.21
C PRO A 7 21.40 3.39 21.38
N PRO A 8 21.45 3.10 20.06
CA PRO A 8 22.59 3.43 19.21
C PRO A 8 22.84 4.95 19.12
N ALA A 9 24.12 5.33 19.22
CA ALA A 9 24.60 6.69 19.16
C ALA A 9 24.30 7.33 17.79
N GLY A 10 23.52 8.41 17.78
CA GLY A 10 23.26 9.19 16.56
C GLY A 10 22.02 10.10 16.59
N ALA A 11 21.10 9.94 17.55
CA ALA A 11 19.91 10.81 17.67
C ALA A 11 20.07 11.77 18.87
N LEU A 12 19.92 13.08 18.62
CA LEU A 12 19.91 14.12 19.65
C LEU A 12 18.80 13.83 20.67
N SER A 13 19.18 13.35 21.86
CA SER A 13 18.30 13.22 23.03
C SER A 13 18.58 14.40 23.96
N PHE A 14 17.55 15.13 24.36
CA PHE A 14 17.70 16.28 25.26
C PHE A 14 17.60 15.80 26.71
N ASP A 15 18.69 15.89 27.47
CA ASP A 15 18.75 15.40 28.84
C ASP A 15 18.11 16.39 29.83
N THR A 16 16.94 16.03 30.34
CA THR A 16 16.16 16.76 31.34
C THR A 16 15.65 15.75 32.38
N PRO A 17 15.27 16.18 33.59
CA PRO A 17 14.62 15.27 34.54
C PRO A 17 13.39 14.56 33.95
N LEU A 18 12.57 15.25 33.14
CA LEU A 18 11.40 14.65 32.51
C LEU A 18 11.78 13.56 31.49
N THR A 19 12.74 13.83 30.61
CA THR A 19 13.15 12.86 29.57
C THR A 19 13.75 11.60 30.18
N ARG A 20 14.48 11.72 31.30
CA ARG A 20 14.96 10.58 32.08
C ARG A 20 13.83 9.81 32.76
N HIS A 21 12.91 10.50 33.42
CA HIS A 21 11.81 9.88 34.16
C HIS A 21 10.79 9.19 33.25
N ALA A 22 10.52 9.77 32.08
CA ALA A 22 9.52 9.27 31.13
C ALA A 22 10.12 8.38 30.01
N HIS A 23 11.44 8.26 29.93
CA HIS A 23 12.16 7.57 28.85
C HIS A 23 11.82 8.08 27.44
N ILE A 24 11.64 9.39 27.30
CA ILE A 24 11.31 10.07 26.04
C ILE A 24 12.50 10.91 25.54
N ARG A 25 12.49 11.30 24.26
CA ARG A 25 13.59 12.06 23.61
C ARG A 25 13.41 13.57 23.70
N VAL A 26 12.16 14.02 23.67
CA VAL A 26 11.78 15.44 23.68
C VAL A 26 11.08 15.73 25.02
N PRO A 27 11.47 16.77 25.79
CA PRO A 27 10.87 17.10 27.08
C PRO A 27 9.49 17.74 26.92
N LEU A 28 8.58 17.02 26.27
CA LEU A 28 7.29 17.47 25.77
C LEU A 28 6.22 16.43 26.12
N ILE A 29 5.11 16.90 26.65
CA ILE A 29 3.94 16.08 27.01
C ILE A 29 2.74 16.55 26.17
N CYS A 30 2.07 15.63 25.47
CA CYS A 30 0.71 15.86 25.01
C CYS A 30 -0.23 15.61 26.19
N GLY A 31 -0.72 16.71 26.76
CA GLY A 31 -1.46 16.70 28.00
C GLY A 31 -2.80 15.94 27.90
N PRO A 32 -3.33 15.45 29.02
CA PRO A 32 -4.62 14.79 29.04
C PRO A 32 -5.74 15.78 28.74
N MET A 33 -6.48 15.55 27.66
CA MET A 33 -7.56 16.40 27.19
C MET A 33 -8.87 15.63 27.18
N TYR A 34 -9.81 16.04 28.01
CA TYR A 34 -11.20 15.63 27.86
C TYR A 34 -11.94 16.64 26.98
N PRO A 35 -12.55 16.22 25.86
CA PRO A 35 -12.71 14.84 25.36
C PRO A 35 -11.68 14.40 24.28
N CYS A 36 -10.66 15.21 23.96
CA CYS A 36 -9.85 15.09 22.74
C CYS A 36 -8.73 14.02 22.72
N SER A 37 -8.36 13.42 23.85
CA SER A 37 -7.28 12.42 23.91
C SER A 37 -7.71 11.04 23.40
N ASN A 38 -7.79 10.89 22.07
CA ASN A 38 -8.04 9.62 21.38
C ASN A 38 -6.76 8.78 21.18
N PRO A 39 -6.87 7.45 20.94
CA PRO A 39 -5.72 6.56 20.80
C PRO A 39 -4.67 7.01 19.78
N GLU A 40 -5.10 7.46 18.61
CA GLU A 40 -4.23 7.84 17.49
C GLU A 40 -3.38 9.06 17.86
N LEU A 41 -3.97 10.07 18.50
CA LEU A 41 -3.23 11.24 18.96
C LEU A 41 -2.17 10.88 20.00
N VAL A 42 -2.54 10.10 21.01
CA VAL A 42 -1.62 9.66 22.07
C VAL A 42 -0.47 8.86 21.45
N ALA A 43 -0.79 7.92 20.57
CA ALA A 43 0.20 7.07 19.92
C ALA A 43 1.14 7.85 19.00
N ALA A 44 0.63 8.80 18.20
CA ALA A 44 1.42 9.58 17.27
C ALA A 44 2.45 10.48 17.98
N VAL A 45 2.05 11.10 19.10
CA VAL A 45 2.97 11.90 19.92
C VAL A 45 4.05 11.00 20.54
N SER A 46 3.67 9.86 21.09
CA SER A 46 4.62 8.90 21.67
C SER A 46 5.60 8.34 20.65
N ALA A 47 5.13 7.93 19.46
CA ALA A 47 5.99 7.45 18.37
C ALA A 47 7.00 8.52 17.92
N ALA A 48 6.62 9.80 17.96
CA ALA A 48 7.50 10.91 17.61
C ALA A 48 8.57 11.21 18.67
N GLY A 49 8.53 10.59 19.84
CA GLY A 49 9.54 10.70 20.90
C GLY A 49 9.22 11.71 22.02
N ALA A 50 7.98 12.22 22.07
CA ALA A 50 7.42 12.95 23.21
C ALA A 50 6.53 12.01 24.04
N LEU A 51 5.89 12.47 25.12
CA LEU A 51 5.01 11.64 25.95
C LEU A 51 3.53 11.91 25.64
N GLY A 52 2.83 10.96 25.05
CA GLY A 52 1.38 10.97 24.95
C GLY A 52 0.72 10.52 26.27
N ILE A 53 -0.23 11.30 26.80
CA ILE A 53 -0.97 10.93 28.03
C ILE A 53 -2.36 10.37 27.70
N VAL A 54 -2.63 9.16 28.18
CA VAL A 54 -3.94 8.53 28.12
C VAL A 54 -4.88 9.19 29.13
N GLN A 55 -6.04 9.66 28.65
CA GLN A 55 -7.14 10.12 29.50
C GLN A 55 -8.21 9.01 29.59
N PRO A 56 -8.36 8.30 30.73
CA PRO A 56 -9.25 7.13 30.82
C PRO A 56 -10.71 7.43 30.46
N ILE A 57 -11.21 8.61 30.87
CA ILE A 57 -12.59 9.01 30.56
C ILE A 57 -12.76 9.27 29.05
N SER A 58 -11.80 9.92 28.39
CA SER A 58 -11.88 10.15 26.94
C SER A 58 -11.83 8.81 26.19
N LEU A 59 -10.84 7.98 26.52
CA LEU A 59 -10.65 6.67 25.88
C LEU A 59 -11.90 5.79 25.96
N THR A 60 -12.51 5.69 27.16
CA THR A 60 -13.64 4.79 27.39
C THR A 60 -14.99 5.41 27.05
N TYR A 61 -15.29 6.62 27.53
CA TYR A 61 -16.63 7.22 27.39
C TYR A 61 -16.82 8.05 26.13
N VAL A 62 -15.75 8.63 25.58
CA VAL A 62 -15.84 9.44 24.35
C VAL A 62 -15.61 8.55 23.15
N HIS A 63 -14.49 7.82 23.14
CA HIS A 63 -14.06 7.03 21.99
C HIS A 63 -14.50 5.56 22.04
N GLY A 64 -15.13 5.11 23.13
CA GLY A 64 -15.85 3.84 23.19
C GLY A 64 -14.98 2.59 23.33
N TYR A 65 -13.71 2.72 23.73
CA TYR A 65 -12.82 1.59 23.92
C TYR A 65 -13.05 0.89 25.27
N ASP A 66 -12.91 -0.43 25.31
CA ASP A 66 -12.51 -1.09 26.55
C ASP A 66 -11.15 -0.52 26.99
N PHE A 67 -10.98 -0.30 28.29
CA PHE A 67 -9.80 0.42 28.76
C PHE A 67 -8.49 -0.33 28.46
N ARG A 68 -8.45 -1.66 28.65
CA ARG A 68 -7.25 -2.46 28.39
C ARG A 68 -6.97 -2.55 26.89
N GLU A 69 -7.99 -2.81 26.10
CA GLU A 69 -7.87 -2.85 24.63
C GLU A 69 -7.41 -1.51 24.06
N GLY A 70 -7.93 -0.40 24.61
CA GLY A 70 -7.52 0.95 24.25
C GLY A 70 -6.03 1.18 24.51
N LEU A 71 -5.50 0.79 25.67
CA LEU A 71 -4.06 0.85 25.95
C LEU A 71 -3.24 0.02 24.96
N ARG A 72 -3.65 -1.24 24.70
CA ARG A 72 -2.97 -2.11 23.72
C ARG A 72 -2.98 -1.51 22.32
N THR A 73 -4.07 -0.85 21.95
CA THR A 73 -4.18 -0.14 20.66
C THR A 73 -3.17 0.99 20.59
N ILE A 74 -3.06 1.81 21.63
CA ILE A 74 -2.07 2.91 21.69
C ILE A 74 -0.64 2.36 21.63
N THR A 75 -0.33 1.31 22.38
CA THR A 75 0.99 0.67 22.36
C THR A 75 1.34 0.12 20.97
N ARG A 76 0.37 -0.51 20.29
CA ARG A 76 0.57 -1.02 18.92
C ARG A 76 0.79 0.12 17.92
N LEU A 77 -0.04 1.16 17.96
CA LEU A 77 0.06 2.32 17.05
C LEU A 77 1.34 3.13 17.27
N SER A 78 1.84 3.19 18.50
CA SER A 78 3.06 3.92 18.84
C SER A 78 4.36 3.15 18.60
N GLY A 79 4.27 1.89 18.15
CA GLY A 79 5.44 1.01 17.99
C GLY A 79 6.09 0.62 19.31
N GLY A 80 5.33 0.62 20.41
CA GLY A 80 5.82 0.31 21.76
C GLY A 80 6.51 1.47 22.48
N ALA A 81 6.38 2.71 21.98
CA ALA A 81 6.95 3.88 22.61
C ALA A 81 6.29 4.18 23.99
N PRO A 82 7.01 4.81 24.93
CA PRO A 82 6.45 5.15 26.24
C PRO A 82 5.19 6.02 26.14
N ILE A 83 4.19 5.65 26.92
CA ILE A 83 2.94 6.41 27.11
C ILE A 83 2.75 6.69 28.60
N GLY A 84 2.04 7.77 28.91
CA GLY A 84 1.65 8.10 30.28
C GLY A 84 0.16 7.93 30.54
N PHE A 85 -0.26 7.98 31.80
CA PHE A 85 -1.65 7.82 32.23
C PHE A 85 -2.07 8.98 33.13
N ASN A 86 -3.28 9.52 32.92
CA ASN A 86 -3.86 10.52 33.83
C ASN A 86 -4.82 9.91 34.85
N ALA A 87 -4.46 10.03 36.14
CA ALA A 87 -5.21 9.58 37.30
C ALA A 87 -5.91 10.76 37.99
N LEU A 88 -7.20 10.95 37.70
CA LEU A 88 -8.05 11.88 38.45
C LEU A 88 -8.46 11.24 39.79
N ILE A 89 -7.93 11.72 40.91
CA ILE A 89 -7.98 11.04 42.21
C ILE A 89 -8.92 11.68 43.22
N GLU A 90 -10.02 12.27 42.74
CA GLU A 90 -11.02 12.90 43.59
C GLU A 90 -11.76 11.88 44.48
N ALA A 91 -11.81 12.15 45.78
CA ALA A 91 -12.41 11.27 46.78
C ALA A 91 -13.93 11.46 46.98
N SER A 92 -14.57 12.36 46.23
CA SER A 92 -15.99 12.70 46.41
C SER A 92 -16.96 11.63 45.90
N SER A 93 -16.49 10.69 45.06
CA SER A 93 -17.28 9.58 44.52
C SER A 93 -16.56 8.25 44.73
N LYS A 94 -17.07 7.42 45.65
CA LYS A 94 -16.54 6.07 45.91
C LYS A 94 -16.54 5.20 44.66
N THR A 95 -17.58 5.30 43.82
CA THR A 95 -17.69 4.54 42.57
C THR A 95 -16.64 4.94 41.56
N TYR A 96 -16.38 6.24 41.40
CA TYR A 96 -15.36 6.73 40.49
C TYR A 96 -13.95 6.39 41.00
N HIS A 97 -13.71 6.55 42.30
CA HIS A 97 -12.46 6.17 42.94
C HIS A 97 -12.12 4.68 42.73
N ASN A 98 -13.08 3.78 42.99
CA ASN A 98 -12.89 2.34 42.75
C ASN A 98 -12.65 2.01 41.27
N ARG A 99 -13.23 2.78 40.35
CA ARG A 99 -12.99 2.62 38.91
C ARG A 99 -11.60 3.09 38.52
N MET A 100 -11.14 4.21 39.09
CA MET A 100 -9.80 4.73 38.86
C MET A 100 -8.73 3.76 39.38
N ILE A 101 -8.94 3.18 40.56
CA ILE A 101 -8.12 2.07 41.10
C ILE A 101 -7.94 0.97 40.05
N LYS A 102 -9.04 0.47 39.47
CA LYS A 102 -8.98 -0.58 38.44
C LYS A 102 -8.22 -0.15 37.19
N TRP A 103 -8.43 1.09 36.73
CA TRP A 103 -7.73 1.59 35.55
C TRP A 103 -6.23 1.78 35.80
N VAL A 104 -5.83 2.24 36.98
CA VAL A 104 -4.42 2.30 37.39
C VAL A 104 -3.81 0.89 37.38
N ASP A 105 -4.49 -0.09 37.96
CA ASP A 105 -3.99 -1.48 38.01
C ASP A 105 -3.83 -2.06 36.59
N ILE A 106 -4.84 -1.87 35.71
CA ILE A 106 -4.76 -2.26 34.30
C ILE A 106 -3.59 -1.56 33.59
N ALA A 107 -3.41 -0.25 33.81
CA ALA A 107 -2.34 0.50 33.16
C ALA A 107 -0.95 -0.01 33.57
N LEU A 108 -0.76 -0.32 34.86
CA LEU A 108 0.49 -0.90 35.36
C LEU A 108 0.75 -2.29 34.77
N GLU A 109 -0.28 -3.14 34.69
CA GLU A 109 -0.19 -4.46 34.06
C GLU A 109 0.17 -4.40 32.56
N GLU A 110 -0.36 -3.41 31.84
CA GLU A 110 -0.07 -3.20 30.41
C GLU A 110 1.24 -2.43 30.16
N GLY A 111 2.04 -2.19 31.20
CA GLY A 111 3.40 -1.64 31.06
C GLY A 111 3.51 -0.12 31.13
N VAL A 112 2.45 0.61 31.49
CA VAL A 112 2.53 2.06 31.71
C VAL A 112 3.34 2.36 32.97
N ARG A 113 4.31 3.27 32.88
CA ARG A 113 5.22 3.61 34.00
C ARG A 113 5.25 5.09 34.37
N PHE A 114 4.59 5.97 33.63
CA PHE A 114 4.53 7.39 33.95
C PHE A 114 3.08 7.83 34.20
N PHE A 115 2.82 8.43 35.36
CA PHE A 115 1.48 8.81 35.80
C PHE A 115 1.40 10.29 36.12
N LEU A 116 0.32 10.93 35.65
CA LEU A 116 -0.11 12.25 36.11
C LEU A 116 -1.25 12.07 37.11
N THR A 117 -1.25 12.86 38.18
CA THR A 117 -2.30 12.84 39.19
C THR A 117 -2.88 14.24 39.42
N SER A 118 -4.18 14.34 39.69
CA SER A 118 -4.82 15.62 40.00
C SER A 118 -6.08 15.46 40.87
N LEU A 119 -6.52 16.55 41.51
CA LEU A 119 -7.76 16.63 42.30
C LEU A 119 -7.83 15.74 43.55
N GLY A 120 -6.72 15.47 44.25
CA GLY A 120 -6.73 14.67 45.49
C GLY A 120 -5.35 14.42 46.07
N ASN A 121 -5.26 13.55 47.08
CA ASN A 121 -3.98 13.13 47.68
C ASN A 121 -3.35 12.00 46.84
N PRO A 122 -2.19 12.23 46.19
CA PRO A 122 -1.58 11.28 45.26
C PRO A 122 -0.91 10.06 45.92
N LYS A 123 -0.82 10.04 47.26
CA LYS A 123 -0.08 9.00 48.00
C LYS A 123 -0.38 7.57 47.55
N TRP A 124 -1.66 7.21 47.42
CA TRP A 124 -2.03 5.84 47.06
C TRP A 124 -1.65 5.47 45.62
N VAL A 125 -1.58 6.46 44.71
CA VAL A 125 -1.10 6.23 43.34
C VAL A 125 0.42 6.08 43.36
N CYS A 126 1.12 6.95 44.09
CA CYS A 126 2.57 6.86 44.27
C CYS A 126 2.97 5.49 44.83
N ASP A 127 2.35 5.06 45.94
CA ASP A 127 2.61 3.76 46.56
C ASP A 127 2.46 2.58 45.56
N ARG A 128 1.50 2.64 44.63
CA ARG A 128 1.28 1.59 43.61
C ARG A 128 2.25 1.69 42.43
N VAL A 129 2.48 2.90 41.93
CA VAL A 129 3.31 3.15 40.74
C VAL A 129 4.79 2.90 41.08
N HIS A 130 5.25 3.34 42.25
CA HIS A 130 6.61 3.12 42.73
C HIS A 130 6.91 1.65 42.99
N ALA A 131 5.92 0.85 43.42
CA ALA A 131 6.08 -0.60 43.63
C ALA A 131 6.52 -1.37 42.37
N VAL A 132 6.33 -0.80 41.18
CA VAL A 132 6.78 -1.37 39.90
C VAL A 132 7.80 -0.48 39.16
N GLY A 133 8.45 0.44 39.89
CA GLY A 133 9.49 1.32 39.37
C GLY A 133 8.98 2.42 38.43
N GLY A 134 7.71 2.80 38.54
CA GLY A 134 7.16 3.93 37.79
C GLY A 134 7.39 5.28 38.45
N VAL A 135 6.93 6.35 37.80
CA VAL A 135 7.08 7.75 38.21
C VAL A 135 5.73 8.46 38.23
N VAL A 136 5.49 9.31 39.23
CA VAL A 136 4.25 10.08 39.39
C VAL A 136 4.52 11.58 39.43
N TYR A 137 3.87 12.35 38.55
CA TYR A 137 3.84 13.81 38.60
C TYR A 137 2.45 14.29 39.05
N HIS A 138 2.39 15.43 39.74
CA HIS A 138 1.13 15.98 40.27
C HIS A 138 0.80 17.35 39.68
N ASP A 139 -0.43 17.51 39.19
CA ASP A 139 -0.94 18.79 38.68
C ASP A 139 -1.15 19.78 39.82
N ILE A 140 -0.56 20.97 39.69
CA ILE A 140 -0.63 22.04 40.68
C ILE A 140 -0.91 23.38 40.03
N THR A 141 -1.65 24.22 40.73
CA THR A 141 -1.94 25.62 40.33
C THR A 141 -1.39 26.64 41.32
N GLU A 142 -0.97 26.19 42.51
CA GLU A 142 -0.48 27.00 43.64
C GLU A 142 0.46 26.16 44.52
N LEU A 143 1.33 26.82 45.30
CA LEU A 143 2.30 26.18 46.19
C LEU A 143 1.69 25.15 47.16
N LYS A 144 0.55 25.45 47.80
CA LYS A 144 -0.10 24.54 48.75
C LYS A 144 -0.48 23.17 48.17
N TRP A 145 -0.68 23.10 46.84
CA TRP A 145 -0.97 21.83 46.15
C TRP A 145 0.32 21.09 45.82
N ALA A 146 1.40 21.82 45.54
CA ALA A 146 2.73 21.27 45.38
C ALA A 146 3.28 20.67 46.68
N GLU A 147 3.06 21.32 47.83
CA GLU A 147 3.38 20.77 49.15
C GLU A 147 2.64 19.45 49.39
N LYS A 148 1.34 19.40 49.10
CA LYS A 148 0.55 18.16 49.20
C LYS A 148 1.01 17.06 48.25
N GLY A 149 1.44 17.42 47.04
CA GLY A 149 2.03 16.49 46.09
C GLY A 149 3.32 15.89 46.66
N ARG A 150 4.24 16.74 47.11
CA ARG A 150 5.52 16.34 47.72
C ARG A 150 5.30 15.45 48.94
N ASP A 151 4.43 15.85 49.86
CA ASP A 151 4.12 15.08 51.07
C ASP A 151 3.41 13.75 50.73
N GLY A 152 2.75 13.68 49.56
CA GLY A 152 2.20 12.47 48.98
C GLY A 152 3.22 11.57 48.27
N GLY A 153 4.47 12.01 48.11
CA GLY A 153 5.56 11.22 47.52
C GLY A 153 5.68 11.32 46.00
N VAL A 154 5.24 12.41 45.36
CA VAL A 154 5.37 12.56 43.90
C VAL A 154 6.82 12.85 43.49
N ASP A 155 7.18 12.43 42.27
CA ASP A 155 8.53 12.59 41.70
C ASP A 155 8.71 13.89 40.89
N GLY A 156 7.61 14.61 40.66
CA GLY A 156 7.60 15.85 39.89
C GLY A 156 6.24 16.56 39.94
N LEU A 157 6.20 17.76 39.39
CA LEU A 157 5.04 18.65 39.40
C LEU A 157 4.68 19.08 37.98
N VAL A 158 3.40 19.19 37.67
CA VAL A 158 2.88 19.83 36.45
C VAL A 158 2.24 21.16 36.85
N ALA A 159 2.94 22.25 36.59
CA ALA A 159 2.55 23.60 36.95
C ALA A 159 1.58 24.19 35.92
N VAL A 160 0.29 24.14 36.22
CA VAL A 160 -0.80 24.67 35.38
C VAL A 160 -0.94 26.18 35.62
N ASN A 161 -0.44 26.97 34.68
CA ASN A 161 -0.42 28.43 34.77
C ASN A 161 -1.71 29.09 34.25
N ARG A 162 -1.78 30.42 34.28
CA ARG A 162 -2.96 31.20 33.86
C ARG A 162 -3.28 31.15 32.36
N GLU A 163 -2.33 30.73 31.53
CA GLU A 163 -2.44 30.66 30.06
C GLU A 163 -2.86 29.26 29.57
N ALA A 164 -3.13 28.32 30.48
CA ALA A 164 -3.54 26.96 30.16
C ALA A 164 -4.94 26.87 29.52
N GLY A 165 -5.20 25.76 28.82
CA GLY A 165 -6.54 25.39 28.36
C GLY A 165 -7.28 24.61 29.44
N GLY A 166 -8.61 24.70 29.48
CA GLY A 166 -9.42 24.02 30.50
C GLY A 166 -9.42 24.76 31.84
N HIS A 167 -9.27 24.05 32.96
CA HIS A 167 -9.14 24.67 34.29
C HIS A 167 -7.75 25.27 34.48
N THR A 168 -7.66 26.56 34.74
CA THR A 168 -6.39 27.30 34.81
C THR A 168 -6.00 27.71 36.23
N GLY A 169 -4.69 27.91 36.45
CA GLY A 169 -4.17 28.60 37.62
C GLY A 169 -4.32 30.12 37.49
N SER A 170 -3.99 30.86 38.55
CA SER A 170 -4.02 32.34 38.55
C SER A 170 -2.65 32.98 38.30
N ARG A 171 -1.57 32.21 38.42
CA ARG A 171 -0.18 32.67 38.36
C ARG A 171 0.38 32.63 36.94
N ASP A 172 1.32 33.53 36.66
CA ASP A 172 2.19 33.47 35.50
C ASP A 172 3.17 32.28 35.57
N PRO A 173 3.68 31.77 34.44
CA PRO A 173 4.66 30.68 34.42
C PRO A 173 5.87 30.96 35.32
N ARG A 174 6.52 32.13 35.18
CA ARG A 174 7.69 32.50 35.99
C ARG A 174 7.37 32.49 37.49
N ALA A 175 6.33 33.22 37.90
CA ALA A 175 5.94 33.33 39.30
C ALA A 175 5.57 31.96 39.91
N LEU A 176 4.88 31.11 39.15
CA LEU A 176 4.53 29.77 39.61
C LEU A 176 5.76 28.87 39.75
N LEU A 177 6.73 28.96 38.84
CA LEU A 177 7.99 28.23 38.95
C LEU A 177 8.79 28.68 40.18
N ASP A 178 8.93 29.98 40.39
CA ASP A 178 9.69 30.55 41.52
C ASP A 178 9.07 30.15 42.88
N GLU A 179 7.74 30.05 42.96
CA GLU A 179 7.04 29.60 44.18
C GLU A 179 7.34 28.12 44.49
N VAL A 180 7.38 27.24 43.49
CA VAL A 180 7.44 25.78 43.70
C VAL A 180 8.83 25.18 43.55
N SER A 181 9.78 25.88 42.95
CA SER A 181 11.16 25.40 42.74
C SER A 181 11.86 25.06 44.06
N ALA A 182 11.52 25.78 45.13
CA ALA A 182 12.04 25.57 46.48
C ALA A 182 11.75 24.16 47.04
N LEU A 183 10.79 23.43 46.46
CA LEU A 183 10.45 22.06 46.86
C LEU A 183 11.44 21.01 46.33
N GLY A 184 12.36 21.38 45.44
CA GLY A 184 13.40 20.48 44.92
C GLY A 184 12.90 19.40 43.95
N LEU A 185 11.66 19.50 43.47
CA LEU A 185 11.06 18.57 42.51
C LEU A 185 11.17 19.11 41.08
N PRO A 186 11.38 18.25 40.06
CA PRO A 186 11.22 18.62 38.66
C PRO A 186 9.84 19.23 38.38
N VAL A 187 9.81 20.32 37.63
CA VAL A 187 8.56 21.04 37.30
C VAL A 187 8.36 21.07 35.80
N VAL A 188 7.18 20.68 35.32
CA VAL A 188 6.75 20.77 33.92
C VAL A 188 5.78 21.95 33.79
N ALA A 189 5.98 22.82 32.80
CA ALA A 189 5.07 23.93 32.54
C ALA A 189 3.84 23.45 31.76
N ALA A 190 2.63 23.77 32.20
CA ALA A 190 1.40 23.51 31.46
C ALA A 190 0.64 24.81 31.15
N GLY A 191 0.56 25.16 29.87
CA GLY A 191 -0.19 26.33 29.37
C GLY A 191 0.65 27.39 28.66
N GLY A 192 0.03 28.12 27.73
CA GLY A 192 0.63 29.28 27.05
C GLY A 192 1.62 29.00 25.90
N VAL A 193 1.69 27.76 25.40
CA VAL A 193 2.66 27.37 24.36
C VAL A 193 1.97 26.80 23.13
N GLY A 194 2.24 27.41 21.98
CA GLY A 194 1.80 26.98 20.66
C GLY A 194 2.95 26.87 19.64
N ALA A 195 4.08 27.53 19.89
CA ALA A 195 5.24 27.56 18.99
C ALA A 195 6.57 27.11 19.65
N PRO A 196 7.58 26.73 18.84
CA PRO A 196 8.85 26.19 19.34
C PRO A 196 9.71 27.17 20.16
N ASP A 197 9.64 28.47 19.88
CA ASP A 197 10.34 29.53 20.61
C ASP A 197 9.80 29.67 22.05
N GLN A 198 8.49 29.62 22.22
CA GLN A 198 7.81 29.62 23.52
C GLN A 198 8.16 28.37 24.34
N PHE A 199 8.24 27.21 23.66
CA PHE A 199 8.69 25.95 24.26
C PHE A 199 10.12 26.05 24.78
N LYS A 200 11.04 26.55 23.95
CA LYS A 200 12.43 26.75 24.35
C LYS A 200 12.54 27.75 25.51
N ALA A 201 11.79 28.86 25.45
CA ALA A 201 11.80 29.87 26.50
C ALA A 201 11.46 29.25 27.86
N LEU A 202 10.41 28.43 27.97
CA LEU A 202 10.06 27.77 29.24
C LEU A 202 11.15 26.82 29.76
N LEU A 203 11.84 26.09 28.88
CA LEU A 203 12.96 25.26 29.29
C LEU A 203 14.14 26.10 29.78
N ASP A 204 14.48 27.18 29.07
CA ASP A 204 15.51 28.14 29.49
C ASP A 204 15.14 28.84 30.81
N MET A 205 13.84 28.95 31.13
CA MET A 205 13.36 29.47 32.40
C MET A 205 13.61 28.52 33.59
N GLY A 206 13.95 27.24 33.35
CA GLY A 206 14.24 26.24 34.38
C GLY A 206 13.19 25.14 34.54
N TYR A 207 12.18 25.09 33.66
CA TYR A 207 11.26 23.95 33.64
C TYR A 207 11.95 22.69 33.08
N ALA A 208 11.63 21.54 33.66
CA ALA A 208 12.10 20.22 33.23
C ALA A 208 11.42 19.72 31.94
N GLY A 209 10.31 20.35 31.53
CA GLY A 209 9.55 19.99 30.34
C GLY A 209 8.33 20.88 30.17
N VAL A 210 7.60 20.66 29.07
CA VAL A 210 6.38 21.42 28.76
C VAL A 210 5.23 20.48 28.38
N GLN A 211 4.03 20.77 28.89
CA GLN A 211 2.79 20.08 28.56
C GLN A 211 1.89 20.95 27.69
N LEU A 212 1.49 20.42 26.53
CA LEU A 212 0.62 21.08 25.57
C LEU A 212 -0.70 20.33 25.44
N GLY A 213 -1.81 21.07 25.44
CA GLY A 213 -3.12 20.55 25.07
C GLY A 213 -3.59 21.12 23.74
N THR A 214 -3.91 22.42 23.73
CA THR A 214 -4.52 23.12 22.59
C THR A 214 -3.80 22.93 21.25
N ARG A 215 -2.45 22.95 21.23
CA ARG A 215 -1.69 22.71 19.99
C ARG A 215 -1.96 21.34 19.37
N PHE A 216 -2.14 20.31 20.20
CA PHE A 216 -2.37 18.95 19.76
C PHE A 216 -3.83 18.64 19.39
N ILE A 217 -4.79 19.52 19.75
CA ILE A 217 -6.18 19.42 19.26
C ILE A 217 -6.22 19.74 17.77
N ALA A 218 -5.47 20.76 17.31
CA ALA A 218 -5.36 21.13 15.91
C ALA A 218 -4.36 20.24 15.15
N THR A 219 -4.64 18.92 15.16
CA THR A 219 -3.88 17.88 14.45
C THR A 219 -4.83 16.93 13.70
N PRO A 220 -4.40 16.30 12.59
CA PRO A 220 -5.14 15.24 11.93
C PRO A 220 -5.41 14.02 12.83
N GLU A 221 -4.49 13.70 13.73
CA GLU A 221 -4.60 12.54 14.62
C GLU A 221 -5.60 12.76 15.76
N CYS A 222 -5.91 14.01 16.11
CA CYS A 222 -7.01 14.31 17.02
C CYS A 222 -8.34 14.12 16.28
N ASN A 223 -9.18 13.19 16.72
CA ASN A 223 -10.48 12.91 16.09
C ASN A 223 -11.60 13.88 16.51
N SER A 224 -11.24 15.01 17.10
CA SER A 224 -12.20 16.08 17.36
C SER A 224 -12.74 16.64 16.04
N ASP A 225 -13.97 17.13 16.06
CA ASP A 225 -14.63 17.74 14.91
C ASP A 225 -13.77 18.85 14.27
N ASP A 226 -13.76 18.91 12.94
CA ASP A 226 -12.90 19.85 12.22
C ASP A 226 -13.28 21.31 12.49
N ALA A 227 -14.55 21.62 12.78
CA ALA A 227 -14.94 22.97 13.18
C ALA A 227 -14.25 23.41 14.47
N TYR A 228 -14.02 22.48 15.41
CA TYR A 228 -13.27 22.78 16.63
C TYR A 228 -11.78 23.02 16.35
N LYS A 229 -11.18 22.24 15.44
CA LYS A 229 -9.78 22.45 15.02
C LYS A 229 -9.60 23.78 14.31
N TYR A 230 -10.51 24.13 13.39
CA TYR A 230 -10.48 25.41 12.70
C TYR A 230 -10.75 26.57 13.65
N ALA A 231 -11.65 26.42 14.64
CA ALA A 231 -11.84 27.43 15.67
C ALA A 231 -10.55 27.71 16.47
N ILE A 232 -9.71 26.70 16.72
CA ILE A 232 -8.39 26.89 17.34
C ILE A 232 -7.44 27.65 16.43
N VAL A 233 -7.47 27.38 15.12
CA VAL A 233 -6.60 28.04 14.13
C VAL A 233 -7.02 29.48 13.85
N GLU A 234 -8.32 29.78 13.93
CA GLU A 234 -8.88 31.09 13.65
C GLU A 234 -8.90 32.03 14.88
N ALA A 235 -8.91 31.48 16.09
CA ALA A 235 -8.94 32.25 17.32
C ALA A 235 -7.58 32.88 17.64
N ASN A 236 -7.62 34.07 18.24
CA ASN A 236 -6.44 34.69 18.88
C ASN A 236 -6.57 34.66 20.41
N SER A 237 -5.50 35.05 21.11
CA SER A 237 -5.45 35.00 22.58
C SER A 237 -6.57 35.79 23.29
N ARG A 238 -7.14 36.84 22.65
CA ARG A 238 -8.26 37.65 23.20
C ARG A 238 -9.61 36.95 23.09
N ASP A 239 -9.71 35.97 22.19
CA ASP A 239 -10.90 35.15 22.02
C ASP A 239 -11.00 34.07 23.11
N ILE A 240 -9.98 33.89 23.95
CA ILE A 240 -10.02 32.95 25.06
C ILE A 240 -10.61 33.63 26.30
N VAL A 241 -11.79 33.16 26.71
CA VAL A 241 -12.55 33.66 27.86
C VAL A 241 -12.77 32.58 28.92
N LEU A 242 -12.85 33.01 30.18
CA LEU A 242 -13.19 32.12 31.30
C LEU A 242 -14.70 32.03 31.49
N THR A 243 -15.26 30.83 31.49
CA THR A 243 -16.66 30.56 31.80
C THR A 243 -16.81 29.69 33.05
N GLU A 244 -17.70 30.10 33.96
CA GLU A 244 -18.12 29.30 35.12
C GLU A 244 -19.33 28.41 34.80
N ARG A 245 -19.96 28.59 33.62
CA ARG A 245 -21.21 27.90 33.27
C ARG A 245 -21.06 26.42 32.96
N LEU A 246 -19.86 25.97 32.65
CA LEU A 246 -19.60 24.54 32.39
C LEU A 246 -19.52 23.77 33.70
N THR A 247 -18.62 24.15 34.60
CA THR A 247 -18.29 23.32 35.78
C THR A 247 -18.61 23.99 37.12
N GLY A 248 -19.06 25.26 37.13
CA GLY A 248 -19.17 26.08 38.33
C GLY A 248 -17.82 26.65 38.83
N VAL A 249 -16.74 26.35 38.12
CA VAL A 249 -15.37 26.88 38.30
C VAL A 249 -14.92 27.45 36.95
N PRO A 250 -14.10 28.52 36.92
CA PRO A 250 -13.59 29.07 35.65
C PRO A 250 -12.91 28.02 34.78
N VAL A 251 -13.34 27.93 33.51
CA VAL A 251 -12.77 27.09 32.46
C VAL A 251 -12.51 27.97 31.23
N SER A 252 -11.32 27.85 30.63
CA SER A 252 -10.93 28.54 29.40
C SER A 252 -11.62 27.94 28.18
N VAL A 253 -12.35 28.78 27.44
CA VAL A 253 -13.05 28.42 26.20
C VAL A 253 -12.87 29.50 25.14
N ILE A 254 -13.02 29.12 23.87
CA ILE A 254 -13.10 30.06 22.75
C ILE A 254 -14.42 30.83 22.84
N ARG A 255 -14.35 32.15 22.68
CA ARG A 255 -15.49 33.07 22.61
C ARG A 255 -16.23 32.85 21.28
N THR A 256 -17.25 32.01 21.33
CA THR A 256 -18.17 31.81 20.20
C THR A 256 -19.44 32.65 20.37
N PRO A 257 -20.22 32.89 19.29
CA PRO A 257 -21.53 33.56 19.40
C PRO A 257 -22.47 32.90 20.43
N TYR A 258 -22.32 31.59 20.63
CA TYR A 258 -23.05 30.83 21.65
C TYR A 258 -22.62 31.19 23.09
N VAL A 259 -21.30 31.29 23.34
CA VAL A 259 -20.74 31.71 24.64
C VAL A 259 -21.17 33.14 24.96
N GLU A 260 -21.20 34.03 23.97
CA GLU A 260 -21.65 35.42 24.14
C GLU A 260 -23.14 35.50 24.47
N LYS A 261 -23.99 34.75 23.75
CA LYS A 261 -25.44 34.68 24.00
C LYS A 261 -25.77 34.17 25.41
N LEU A 262 -25.02 33.19 25.91
CA LEU A 262 -25.25 32.63 27.23
C LEU A 262 -24.61 33.46 28.35
N GLY A 263 -23.51 34.16 28.09
CA GLY A 263 -22.69 34.81 29.10
C GLY A 263 -21.86 33.82 29.94
N THR A 264 -20.82 34.32 30.61
CA THR A 264 -19.77 33.50 31.25
C THR A 264 -20.04 33.14 32.71
N LYS A 265 -21.03 33.76 33.36
CA LYS A 265 -21.33 33.57 34.78
C LYS A 265 -22.54 32.65 35.01
N VAL A 266 -22.48 31.85 36.06
CA VAL A 266 -23.62 31.02 36.50
C VAL A 266 -24.82 31.90 36.92
N GLY A 267 -26.03 31.42 36.63
CA GLY A 267 -27.28 32.14 36.93
C GLY A 267 -27.53 32.35 38.43
N PRO A 268 -28.43 33.29 38.81
CA PRO A 268 -28.65 33.70 40.20
C PRO A 268 -29.06 32.54 41.14
N ILE A 269 -29.87 31.60 40.65
CA ILE A 269 -30.29 30.40 41.42
C ILE A 269 -29.09 29.49 41.70
N SER A 270 -28.28 29.19 40.68
CA SER A 270 -27.08 28.37 40.87
C SER A 270 -26.07 29.05 41.79
N ARG A 271 -25.90 30.37 41.70
CA ARG A 271 -25.04 31.16 42.59
C ARG A 271 -25.49 31.09 44.05
N TRP A 272 -26.79 31.08 44.31
CA TRP A 272 -27.35 30.85 45.65
C TRP A 272 -27.07 29.42 46.15
N LEU A 273 -27.29 28.40 45.32
CA LEU A 273 -27.03 27.00 45.67
C LEU A 273 -25.54 26.70 45.95
N PHE A 274 -24.60 27.41 45.30
CA PHE A 274 -23.16 27.31 45.58
C PHE A 274 -22.74 27.86 46.95
N LYS A 275 -23.59 28.66 47.64
CA LYS A 275 -23.32 29.20 48.99
C LYS A 275 -23.65 28.20 50.11
N GLY A 276 -24.61 27.30 49.92
CA GLY A 276 -25.04 26.35 50.96
C GLY A 276 -24.12 25.13 51.09
N ARG A 277 -23.78 24.73 52.33
CA ARG A 277 -22.78 23.67 52.62
C ARG A 277 -23.17 22.29 52.06
N LYS A 278 -24.46 21.93 52.04
CA LYS A 278 -24.98 20.68 51.44
C LYS A 278 -25.37 20.83 49.97
N THR A 279 -25.99 21.95 49.59
CA THR A 279 -26.44 22.22 48.21
C THR A 279 -25.28 22.40 47.23
N LYS A 280 -24.14 22.92 47.70
CA LYS A 280 -22.90 23.08 46.93
C LYS A 280 -22.38 21.77 46.35
N HIS A 281 -22.51 20.65 47.07
CA HIS A 281 -22.09 19.35 46.58
C HIS A 281 -22.99 18.88 45.42
N TRP A 282 -24.31 18.89 45.61
CA TRP A 282 -25.30 18.50 44.60
C TRP A 282 -25.21 19.32 43.31
N ILE A 283 -25.12 20.65 43.43
CA ILE A 283 -25.05 21.52 42.25
C ILE A 283 -23.73 21.35 41.49
N ARG A 284 -22.60 21.08 42.17
CA ARG A 284 -21.32 20.76 41.52
C ARG A 284 -21.38 19.46 40.73
N THR A 285 -21.97 18.42 41.31
CA THR A 285 -22.16 17.13 40.62
C THR A 285 -23.04 17.29 39.38
N PHE A 286 -24.11 18.08 39.47
CA PHE A 286 -24.97 18.38 38.33
C PHE A 286 -24.23 19.10 37.20
N TYR A 287 -23.50 20.18 37.52
CA TYR A 287 -22.70 20.91 36.52
C TYR A 287 -21.59 20.06 35.92
N ALA A 288 -20.90 19.24 36.71
CA ALA A 288 -19.88 18.31 36.21
C ALA A 288 -20.45 17.29 35.20
N LEU A 289 -21.58 16.64 35.53
CA LEU A 289 -22.24 15.68 34.62
C LEU A 289 -22.75 16.34 33.33
N ARG A 290 -23.30 17.55 33.44
CA ARG A 290 -23.73 18.34 32.28
C ARG A 290 -22.55 18.74 31.41
N SER A 291 -21.46 19.20 32.02
CA SER A 291 -20.22 19.59 31.33
C SER A 291 -19.62 18.43 30.56
N LEU A 292 -19.55 17.23 31.15
CA LEU A 292 -19.02 16.05 30.47
C LEU A 292 -19.82 15.74 29.20
N ARG A 293 -21.16 15.75 29.29
CA ARG A 293 -22.02 15.53 28.12
C ARG A 293 -21.86 16.63 27.06
N GLN A 294 -21.81 17.89 27.47
CA GLN A 294 -21.73 19.02 26.55
C GLN A 294 -20.37 19.09 25.84
N LEU A 295 -19.27 18.89 26.55
CA LEU A 295 -17.93 18.87 25.97
C LEU A 295 -17.73 17.68 25.03
N LYS A 296 -18.25 16.50 25.38
CA LYS A 296 -18.25 15.35 24.46
C LYS A 296 -18.97 15.69 23.15
N ARG A 297 -20.17 16.29 23.25
CA ARG A 297 -20.96 16.67 22.08
C ARG A 297 -20.22 17.68 21.21
N SER A 298 -19.65 18.72 21.82
CA SER A 298 -18.95 19.79 21.09
C SER A 298 -17.71 19.32 20.35
N SER A 299 -17.06 18.27 20.85
CA SER A 299 -15.89 17.67 20.21
C SER A 299 -16.21 16.62 19.16
N VAL A 300 -17.42 16.04 19.14
CA VAL A 300 -17.77 14.89 18.27
C VAL A 300 -18.82 15.25 17.21
N ASP A 301 -19.74 16.17 17.50
CA ASP A 301 -20.93 16.45 16.67
C ASP A 301 -20.91 17.83 15.98
N GLY A 302 -19.84 18.63 16.12
CA GLY A 302 -19.58 19.84 15.31
C GLY A 302 -20.62 20.97 15.35
N ALA A 303 -21.56 20.96 16.30
CA ALA A 303 -22.62 21.97 16.33
C ALA A 303 -22.04 23.38 16.62
N THR A 304 -22.40 24.38 15.80
CA THR A 304 -22.04 25.80 15.96
C THR A 304 -22.60 26.46 17.23
N GLN A 305 -23.28 25.69 18.10
CA GLN A 305 -23.91 26.12 19.35
C GLN A 305 -23.33 25.44 20.59
N ASP A 306 -22.00 25.39 20.73
CA ASP A 306 -21.37 24.70 21.87
C ASP A 306 -20.07 25.35 22.37
N TYR A 307 -19.53 24.80 23.48
CA TYR A 307 -18.28 25.25 24.12
C TYR A 307 -17.05 24.50 23.57
N TRP A 308 -16.03 25.25 23.15
CA TRP A 308 -14.74 24.73 22.69
C TRP A 308 -13.64 25.13 23.67
N GLN A 309 -12.92 24.18 24.26
CA GLN A 309 -11.87 24.45 25.25
C GLN A 309 -10.53 24.75 24.57
N ALA A 310 -9.97 25.92 24.82
CA ALA A 310 -8.64 26.26 24.33
C ALA A 310 -7.90 27.15 25.33
N GLY A 311 -6.59 27.01 25.38
CA GLY A 311 -5.70 27.93 26.07
C GLY A 311 -5.31 29.10 25.17
N ARG A 312 -4.62 30.08 25.73
CA ARG A 312 -4.22 31.29 25.00
C ARG A 312 -3.15 31.07 23.94
N SER A 313 -2.59 29.86 23.87
CA SER A 313 -1.65 29.47 22.82
C SER A 313 -2.23 29.40 21.41
N VAL A 314 -3.54 29.54 21.23
CA VAL A 314 -4.19 29.71 19.91
C VAL A 314 -3.51 30.77 19.05
N ASP A 315 -2.97 31.82 19.68
CA ASP A 315 -2.27 32.93 19.01
C ASP A 315 -1.08 32.48 18.13
N ALA A 316 -0.49 31.33 18.43
CA ALA A 316 0.66 30.77 17.73
C ALA A 316 0.30 29.54 16.87
N ILE A 317 -0.99 29.25 16.69
CA ILE A 317 -1.48 28.06 15.98
C ILE A 317 -2.21 28.52 14.71
N HIS A 318 -1.52 28.47 13.56
CA HIS A 318 -2.06 28.99 12.30
C HIS A 318 -2.46 27.92 11.29
N GLU A 319 -2.25 26.65 11.62
CA GLU A 319 -2.58 25.53 10.74
C GLU A 319 -2.72 24.21 11.51
N ILE A 320 -3.48 23.29 10.91
CA ILE A 320 -3.61 21.91 11.38
C ILE A 320 -2.40 21.13 10.87
N LYS A 321 -1.55 20.63 11.77
CA LYS A 321 -0.33 19.87 11.43
C LYS A 321 -0.35 18.46 12.04
N PRO A 322 0.28 17.46 11.40
CA PRO A 322 0.52 16.16 12.02
C PRO A 322 1.20 16.28 13.39
N ALA A 323 0.71 15.55 14.39
CA ALA A 323 1.23 15.57 15.75
C ALA A 323 2.73 15.23 15.80
N GLY A 324 3.18 14.27 14.98
CA GLY A 324 4.60 13.92 14.89
C GLY A 324 5.48 15.01 14.29
N GLU A 325 4.93 15.87 13.42
CA GLU A 325 5.66 17.03 12.89
C GLU A 325 5.82 18.11 13.94
N ILE A 326 4.77 18.39 14.72
CA ILE A 326 4.82 19.32 15.85
C ILE A 326 5.92 18.89 16.84
N VAL A 327 6.00 17.61 17.20
CA VAL A 327 7.05 17.10 18.09
C VAL A 327 8.46 17.33 17.50
N ARG A 328 8.65 17.10 16.20
CA ARG A 328 9.93 17.34 15.52
C ARG A 328 10.29 18.82 15.46
N GLU A 329 9.33 19.69 15.20
CA GLU A 329 9.50 21.15 15.17
C GLU A 329 9.98 21.65 16.54
N PHE A 330 9.33 21.19 17.61
CA PHE A 330 9.68 21.53 18.98
C PHE A 330 11.04 20.97 19.39
N ALA A 331 11.38 19.74 18.96
CA ALA A 331 12.71 19.17 19.16
C ALA A 331 13.82 19.98 18.48
N SER A 332 13.56 20.52 17.29
CA SER A 332 14.55 21.30 16.53
C SER A 332 14.98 22.59 17.25
N ALA A 333 14.06 23.20 18.02
CA ALA A 333 14.33 24.42 18.80
C ALA A 333 15.38 24.22 19.91
N LEU A 334 15.65 22.99 20.31
CA LEU A 334 16.58 22.64 21.38
C LEU A 334 18.02 22.38 20.88
N THR A 335 18.25 22.41 19.57
CA THR A 335 19.59 22.19 19.00
C THR A 335 20.45 23.48 19.04
N SER A 336 21.68 23.35 19.55
CA SER A 336 22.59 24.49 19.82
C SER A 336 23.01 25.26 18.57
N ALA A 337 23.33 26.54 18.76
CA ALA A 337 23.74 27.49 17.72
C ALA A 337 24.92 27.04 16.84
N ALA A 338 25.78 26.13 17.32
CA ALA A 338 26.88 25.54 16.53
C ALA A 338 26.39 24.56 15.45
N VAL A 339 25.31 23.81 15.71
CA VAL A 339 24.63 23.01 14.68
C VAL A 339 23.84 23.93 13.75
N LYS A 340 23.27 25.02 14.29
CA LYS A 340 22.69 26.07 13.45
C LYS A 340 23.72 26.68 12.51
N ALA A 341 25.02 26.80 12.85
CA ALA A 341 26.06 27.34 11.97
C ALA A 341 26.53 26.35 10.89
N VAL A 342 26.58 25.04 11.16
CA VAL A 342 26.87 24.01 10.13
C VAL A 342 25.67 23.81 9.21
N VAL A 343 24.45 23.88 9.77
CA VAL A 343 23.21 23.91 9.00
C VAL A 343 23.04 25.25 8.29
N LEU A 344 23.46 26.40 8.87
CA LEU A 344 23.46 27.71 8.21
C LEU A 344 24.54 27.75 7.13
N LEU A 345 25.69 27.13 7.27
CA LEU A 345 26.71 27.13 6.22
C LEU A 345 26.31 26.18 5.09
N ALA A 346 25.56 25.11 5.40
CA ALA A 346 24.89 24.26 4.42
C ALA A 346 23.65 24.93 3.77
N LEU A 347 22.97 25.85 4.48
CA LEU A 347 21.81 26.62 3.98
C LEU A 347 22.23 27.93 3.28
N LEU A 348 23.31 28.58 3.69
CA LEU A 348 23.86 29.79 3.07
C LEU A 348 24.63 29.47 1.78
N LEU A 349 25.04 28.22 1.60
CA LEU A 349 25.47 27.68 0.31
C LEU A 349 24.35 26.95 -0.45
N GLY A 350 23.09 26.99 0.03
CA GLY A 350 22.01 26.20 -0.56
C GLY A 350 20.59 26.48 -0.07
N ALA A 351 20.10 27.72 -0.11
CA ALA A 351 18.73 28.13 -0.49
C ALA A 351 18.48 29.62 -0.18
N PRO A 352 17.99 30.43 -1.15
CA PRO A 352 17.57 31.81 -0.88
C PRO A 352 16.22 31.84 -0.16
N ASP A 353 15.96 32.95 0.53
CA ASP A 353 14.65 33.35 1.09
C ASP A 353 13.48 32.97 0.18
N ARG A 354 12.47 32.27 0.71
CA ARG A 354 11.16 32.13 0.07
C ARG A 354 10.05 32.77 0.89
N ALA A 355 10.07 34.09 0.94
CA ALA A 355 8.83 34.84 0.77
C ALA A 355 8.27 34.50 -0.62
N SER A 356 7.14 33.78 -0.71
CA SER A 356 6.36 33.51 -1.94
C SER A 356 7.12 33.47 -3.28
N ALA A 357 8.28 32.82 -3.35
CA ALA A 357 9.02 32.71 -4.60
C ALA A 357 8.43 31.53 -5.39
N GLN A 358 7.86 31.81 -6.56
CA GLN A 358 7.45 30.79 -7.53
C GLN A 358 8.58 29.77 -7.71
N ALA A 359 8.22 28.47 -7.76
CA ALA A 359 9.18 27.43 -8.12
C ALA A 359 9.92 27.82 -9.42
N PRO A 360 11.24 27.53 -9.53
CA PRO A 360 12.00 27.86 -10.73
C PRO A 360 11.24 27.31 -11.94
N THR A 361 10.83 28.22 -12.83
CA THR A 361 10.00 27.90 -13.98
C THR A 361 10.92 27.69 -15.18
N GLN A 362 11.10 26.43 -15.58
CA GLN A 362 11.77 26.11 -16.83
C GLN A 362 10.81 26.30 -18.00
N GLN A 363 11.26 26.88 -19.11
CA GLN A 363 10.50 26.92 -20.35
C GLN A 363 11.14 25.99 -21.36
N ILE A 364 10.34 25.11 -21.95
CA ILE A 364 10.79 24.18 -23.00
C ILE A 364 9.91 24.39 -24.22
N THR A 365 10.53 24.50 -25.39
CA THR A 365 9.78 24.56 -26.65
C THR A 365 9.52 23.14 -27.14
N ALA A 366 8.26 22.80 -27.37
CA ALA A 366 7.84 21.47 -27.84
C ALA A 366 7.11 21.60 -29.18
N THR A 367 7.71 21.05 -30.24
CA THR A 367 7.08 20.98 -31.56
C THR A 367 5.82 20.10 -31.53
N GLY A 368 4.73 20.60 -32.11
CA GLY A 368 3.43 19.90 -32.13
C GLY A 368 2.43 20.35 -31.07
N LEU A 369 2.88 21.09 -30.05
CA LEU A 369 2.01 21.71 -29.05
C LEU A 369 1.21 22.89 -29.64
N GLN A 370 -0.07 23.04 -29.31
CA GLN A 370 -0.93 24.10 -29.86
C GLN A 370 -1.01 25.33 -28.97
N ALA A 371 -1.06 25.14 -27.65
CA ALA A 371 -1.03 26.19 -26.64
C ALA A 371 -0.07 25.84 -25.50
N PRO A 372 0.40 26.82 -24.69
CA PRO A 372 1.26 26.53 -23.56
C PRO A 372 0.61 25.55 -22.55
N VAL A 373 1.41 24.64 -22.01
CA VAL A 373 0.99 23.66 -20.98
C VAL A 373 1.88 23.81 -19.75
N THR A 374 1.26 23.78 -18.56
CA THR A 374 2.00 23.81 -17.29
C THR A 374 2.16 22.40 -16.73
N LEU A 375 3.39 22.03 -16.42
CA LEU A 375 3.77 20.81 -15.71
C LEU A 375 4.28 21.20 -14.32
N ALA A 376 3.47 21.00 -13.30
CA ALA A 376 3.89 21.17 -11.90
C ALA A 376 4.27 19.80 -11.33
N ARG A 377 5.55 19.60 -10.99
CA ARG A 377 6.01 18.37 -10.36
C ARG A 377 6.12 18.55 -8.86
N ASP A 378 5.51 17.65 -8.09
CA ASP A 378 5.53 17.70 -6.63
C ASP A 378 6.74 16.96 -6.01
N SER A 379 6.88 17.03 -4.68
CA SER A 379 7.97 16.39 -3.94
C SER A 379 7.99 14.85 -4.02
N ALA A 380 6.85 14.21 -4.33
CA ALA A 380 6.78 12.77 -4.56
C ALA A 380 7.16 12.40 -6.00
N GLY A 381 7.25 13.39 -6.89
CA GLY A 381 7.56 13.25 -8.31
C GLY A 381 6.31 13.19 -9.19
N ILE A 382 5.10 13.39 -8.64
CA ILE A 382 3.84 13.39 -9.40
C ILE A 382 3.85 14.60 -10.33
N VAL A 383 3.50 14.39 -11.61
CA VAL A 383 3.38 15.46 -12.59
C VAL A 383 1.92 15.88 -12.72
N HIS A 384 1.63 17.13 -12.38
CA HIS A 384 0.34 17.76 -12.56
C HIS A 384 0.34 18.58 -13.86
N ILE A 385 -0.46 18.14 -14.82
CA ILE A 385 -0.54 18.68 -16.18
C ILE A 385 -1.81 19.52 -16.30
N GLU A 386 -1.63 20.81 -16.57
CA GLU A 386 -2.73 21.74 -16.85
C GLU A 386 -2.60 22.27 -18.27
N ALA A 387 -3.60 21.98 -19.09
CA ALA A 387 -3.63 22.30 -20.51
C ALA A 387 -4.97 22.97 -20.92
N ALA A 388 -4.93 23.78 -21.98
CA ALA A 388 -6.11 24.46 -22.50
C ALA A 388 -6.98 23.55 -23.41
N SER A 389 -6.44 22.42 -23.88
CA SER A 389 -7.11 21.52 -24.82
C SER A 389 -6.85 20.05 -24.49
N GLU A 390 -7.73 19.16 -24.94
CA GLU A 390 -7.52 17.70 -24.83
C GLU A 390 -6.27 17.25 -25.59
N HIS A 391 -6.02 17.81 -26.77
CA HIS A 391 -4.83 17.48 -27.55
C HIS A 391 -3.56 17.75 -26.75
N ASP A 392 -3.41 18.98 -26.24
CA ASP A 392 -2.21 19.38 -25.53
C ASP A 392 -2.06 18.66 -24.18
N LEU A 393 -3.18 18.27 -23.55
CA LEU A 393 -3.18 17.46 -22.33
C LEU A 393 -2.51 16.10 -22.55
N PHE A 394 -2.96 15.33 -23.56
CA PHE A 394 -2.43 14.00 -23.83
C PHE A 394 -1.05 14.05 -24.50
N PHE A 395 -0.78 15.07 -25.31
CA PHE A 395 0.57 15.38 -25.78
C PHE A 395 1.53 15.58 -24.60
N ALA A 396 1.18 16.44 -23.65
CA ALA A 396 2.01 16.68 -22.48
C ALA A 396 2.15 15.43 -21.60
N GLN A 397 1.11 14.60 -21.47
CA GLN A 397 1.22 13.31 -20.77
C GLN A 397 2.28 12.40 -21.42
N GLY A 398 2.24 12.25 -22.75
CA GLY A 398 3.22 11.47 -23.50
C GLY A 398 4.64 12.03 -23.38
N TYR A 399 4.77 13.35 -23.49
CA TYR A 399 6.04 14.06 -23.33
C TYR A 399 6.63 13.86 -21.93
N SER A 400 5.84 14.05 -20.87
CA SER A 400 6.28 13.85 -19.48
C SER A 400 6.67 12.40 -19.19
N ALA A 401 5.88 11.44 -19.66
CA ALA A 401 6.21 10.02 -19.51
C ALA A 401 7.53 9.68 -20.22
N ALA A 402 7.76 10.18 -21.44
CA ALA A 402 9.02 9.99 -22.15
C ALA A 402 10.19 10.67 -21.44
N ARG A 403 10.01 11.91 -20.95
CA ARG A 403 11.01 12.63 -20.15
C ARG A 403 11.49 11.84 -18.95
N ASP A 404 10.57 11.16 -18.28
CA ASP A 404 10.90 10.39 -17.09
C ASP A 404 11.36 8.95 -17.39
N ARG A 405 10.86 8.32 -18.47
CA ARG A 405 10.93 6.86 -18.67
C ARG A 405 11.55 6.40 -19.98
N LEU A 406 12.29 7.24 -20.69
CA LEU A 406 12.72 6.94 -22.06
C LEU A 406 13.43 5.57 -22.24
N PHE A 407 14.30 5.16 -21.32
CA PHE A 407 14.93 3.82 -21.38
C PHE A 407 13.89 2.69 -21.32
N GLN A 408 12.96 2.75 -20.35
CA GLN A 408 11.87 1.79 -20.20
C GLN A 408 10.97 1.79 -21.44
N LEU A 409 10.60 2.97 -21.95
CA LEU A 409 9.77 3.12 -23.13
C LEU A 409 10.45 2.57 -24.39
N GLU A 410 11.74 2.84 -24.63
CA GLU A 410 12.45 2.31 -25.80
C GLU A 410 12.55 0.78 -25.77
N LEU A 411 12.77 0.18 -24.58
CA LEU A 411 12.72 -1.29 -24.45
C LEU A 411 11.33 -1.83 -24.77
N TRP A 412 10.26 -1.24 -24.20
CA TRP A 412 8.89 -1.68 -24.45
C TRP A 412 8.47 -1.51 -25.91
N ARG A 413 8.92 -0.43 -26.57
CA ARG A 413 8.73 -0.21 -28.00
C ARG A 413 9.35 -1.35 -28.81
N ARG A 414 10.61 -1.70 -28.55
CA ARG A 414 11.29 -2.81 -29.24
C ARG A 414 10.66 -4.16 -28.93
N GLN A 415 10.15 -4.35 -27.71
CA GLN A 415 9.39 -5.54 -27.35
C GLN A 415 8.09 -5.65 -28.15
N ALA A 416 7.39 -4.54 -28.35
CA ALA A 416 6.15 -4.47 -29.12
C ALA A 416 6.37 -4.63 -30.64
N THR A 417 7.43 -4.05 -31.19
CA THR A 417 7.73 -4.08 -32.62
C THR A 417 8.53 -5.30 -33.06
N GLY A 418 9.14 -6.03 -32.11
CA GLY A 418 10.08 -7.11 -32.39
C GLY A 418 11.35 -6.58 -33.05
N THR A 419 12.01 -5.58 -32.48
CA THR A 419 13.24 -4.99 -33.06
C THR A 419 14.42 -5.01 -32.09
N MET A 420 14.48 -6.02 -31.22
CA MET A 420 15.61 -6.21 -30.31
C MET A 420 16.86 -6.72 -31.03
N ALA A 421 16.71 -7.64 -32.00
CA ALA A 421 17.80 -8.22 -32.77
C ALA A 421 18.55 -7.17 -33.61
N GLU A 422 17.87 -6.12 -34.04
CA GLU A 422 18.46 -5.00 -34.78
C GLU A 422 19.59 -4.32 -34.01
N VAL A 423 19.51 -4.29 -32.68
CA VAL A 423 20.47 -3.57 -31.82
C VAL A 423 21.25 -4.46 -30.85
N LEU A 424 20.79 -5.69 -30.62
CA LEU A 424 21.43 -6.64 -29.70
C LEU A 424 21.85 -7.96 -30.37
N GLY A 425 21.55 -8.16 -31.66
CA GLY A 425 22.12 -9.24 -32.48
C GLY A 425 21.35 -10.58 -32.44
N PRO A 426 21.98 -11.66 -32.94
CA PRO A 426 21.28 -12.89 -33.36
C PRO A 426 20.44 -13.60 -32.29
N ARG A 427 20.82 -13.53 -31.01
CA ARG A 427 20.09 -14.25 -29.95
C ARG A 427 18.64 -13.77 -29.76
N TRP A 428 18.33 -12.57 -30.23
CA TRP A 428 17.01 -11.95 -30.07
C TRP A 428 16.07 -12.25 -31.24
N VAL A 429 16.53 -12.95 -32.28
CA VAL A 429 15.73 -13.24 -33.48
C VAL A 429 14.48 -14.05 -33.15
N SER A 430 14.56 -15.04 -32.24
CA SER A 430 13.39 -15.84 -31.86
C SER A 430 12.31 -14.97 -31.20
N ARG A 431 12.72 -14.13 -30.25
CA ARG A 431 11.85 -13.15 -29.57
C ARG A 431 11.21 -12.15 -30.53
N ASP A 432 12.00 -11.64 -31.46
CA ASP A 432 11.56 -10.70 -32.47
C ASP A 432 10.59 -11.34 -33.46
N ARG A 433 10.80 -12.62 -33.81
CA ARG A 433 9.84 -13.41 -34.59
C ARG A 433 8.55 -13.62 -33.80
N ALA A 434 8.63 -14.00 -32.53
CA ALA A 434 7.46 -14.20 -31.66
C ALA A 434 6.61 -12.93 -31.52
N SER A 435 7.25 -11.78 -31.30
CA SER A 435 6.58 -10.47 -31.20
C SER A 435 5.83 -10.12 -32.50
N ARG A 436 6.44 -10.42 -33.66
CA ARG A 436 5.76 -10.26 -34.95
C ARG A 436 4.64 -11.27 -35.14
N LEU A 437 4.82 -12.54 -34.77
CA LEU A 437 3.79 -13.59 -34.88
C LEU A 437 2.52 -13.20 -34.12
N LEU A 438 2.69 -12.76 -32.87
CA LEU A 438 1.61 -12.47 -31.93
C LEU A 438 1.08 -11.03 -32.01
N ARG A 439 1.55 -10.24 -32.97
CA ARG A 439 1.09 -8.86 -33.18
C ARG A 439 -0.38 -8.80 -33.63
N TYR A 440 -1.14 -7.89 -33.03
CA TYR A 440 -2.49 -7.54 -33.47
C TYR A 440 -2.47 -6.96 -34.90
N ARG A 441 -3.38 -7.45 -35.75
CA ARG A 441 -3.46 -7.10 -37.19
C ARG A 441 -4.87 -6.70 -37.63
N GLY A 442 -5.77 -6.42 -36.69
CA GLY A 442 -7.11 -5.94 -37.01
C GLY A 442 -7.15 -4.46 -37.40
N SER A 443 -8.35 -3.95 -37.66
CA SER A 443 -8.60 -2.56 -38.06
C SER A 443 -8.18 -1.59 -36.95
N MET A 444 -7.25 -0.68 -37.27
CA MET A 444 -6.84 0.36 -36.34
C MET A 444 -7.96 1.33 -35.98
N THR A 445 -8.85 1.64 -36.92
CA THR A 445 -10.00 2.51 -36.67
C THR A 445 -10.93 1.91 -35.62
N SER A 446 -11.30 0.63 -35.78
CA SER A 446 -12.18 -0.08 -34.84
C SER A 446 -11.53 -0.27 -33.48
N GLU A 447 -10.23 -0.57 -33.48
CA GLU A 447 -9.42 -0.73 -32.28
C GLU A 447 -9.36 0.54 -31.43
N LEU A 448 -9.02 1.69 -32.02
CA LEU A 448 -8.86 2.95 -31.28
C LEU A 448 -10.22 3.50 -30.80
N ALA A 449 -11.27 3.37 -31.62
CA ALA A 449 -12.62 3.80 -31.27
C ALA A 449 -13.25 2.99 -30.12
N HIS A 450 -12.76 1.77 -29.89
CA HIS A 450 -13.22 0.92 -28.78
C HIS A 450 -12.95 1.59 -27.44
N TYR A 451 -11.73 2.09 -27.23
CA TYR A 451 -11.29 2.62 -25.93
C TYR A 451 -11.94 3.95 -25.57
N HIS A 452 -12.22 4.78 -26.56
CA HIS A 452 -12.92 6.06 -26.39
C HIS A 452 -13.42 6.53 -27.77
N PRO A 453 -14.56 7.25 -27.88
CA PRO A 453 -15.03 7.76 -29.17
C PRO A 453 -14.01 8.65 -29.89
N ARG A 454 -13.16 9.33 -29.12
CA ARG A 454 -12.03 10.15 -29.59
C ARG A 454 -10.66 9.44 -29.45
N GLY A 455 -10.66 8.12 -29.36
CA GLY A 455 -9.45 7.34 -29.05
C GLY A 455 -8.31 7.54 -30.04
N ALA A 456 -8.60 7.70 -31.33
CA ALA A 456 -7.57 7.99 -32.33
C ALA A 456 -6.87 9.34 -32.10
N SER A 457 -7.61 10.38 -31.71
CA SER A 457 -7.07 11.70 -31.39
C SER A 457 -6.28 11.70 -30.08
N ILE A 458 -6.82 11.08 -29.02
CA ILE A 458 -6.16 10.98 -27.71
C ILE A 458 -4.85 10.21 -27.80
N ILE A 459 -4.88 9.00 -28.39
CA ILE A 459 -3.70 8.15 -28.51
C ILE A 459 -2.70 8.75 -29.51
N GLY A 460 -3.18 9.41 -30.56
CA GLY A 460 -2.34 10.18 -31.49
C GLY A 460 -1.55 11.27 -30.76
N ALA A 461 -2.23 12.16 -30.03
CA ALA A 461 -1.60 13.25 -29.29
C ALA A 461 -0.56 12.72 -28.28
N PHE A 462 -0.89 11.65 -27.54
CA PHE A 462 0.07 11.00 -26.64
C PHE A 462 1.33 10.52 -27.36
N VAL A 463 1.19 9.86 -28.51
CA VAL A 463 2.33 9.40 -29.32
C VAL A 463 3.15 10.58 -29.84
N ASP A 464 2.50 11.66 -30.28
CA ASP A 464 3.18 12.88 -30.75
C ASP A 464 4.00 13.53 -29.63
N GLY A 465 3.49 13.54 -28.40
CA GLY A 465 4.23 14.00 -27.21
C GLY A 465 5.46 13.15 -26.89
N VAL A 466 5.32 11.81 -26.94
CA VAL A 466 6.47 10.89 -26.79
C VAL A 466 7.53 11.18 -27.86
N ASN A 467 7.10 11.34 -29.12
CA ASN A 467 7.99 11.58 -30.25
C ASN A 467 8.70 12.93 -30.17
N ALA A 468 8.01 13.98 -29.70
CA ALA A 468 8.61 15.28 -29.47
C ALA A 468 9.79 15.21 -28.49
N TYR A 469 9.66 14.46 -27.39
CA TYR A 469 10.79 14.24 -26.46
C TYR A 469 11.90 13.36 -27.06
N VAL A 470 11.54 12.34 -27.87
CA VAL A 470 12.54 11.54 -28.59
C VAL A 470 13.38 12.43 -29.51
N ASP A 471 12.76 13.36 -30.24
CA ASP A 471 13.47 14.29 -31.12
C ASP A 471 14.35 15.25 -30.34
N GLU A 472 13.88 15.75 -29.20
CA GLU A 472 14.67 16.60 -28.29
C GLU A 472 15.93 15.87 -27.80
N VAL A 473 15.80 14.61 -27.36
CA VAL A 473 16.93 13.78 -26.90
C VAL A 473 17.91 13.47 -28.04
N ARG A 474 17.41 13.25 -29.26
CA ARG A 474 18.27 13.03 -30.43
C ARG A 474 19.01 14.30 -30.86
N ALA A 475 18.41 15.47 -30.67
CA ALA A 475 19.03 16.76 -30.92
C ALA A 475 20.01 17.17 -29.80
N ASN A 476 19.78 16.72 -28.57
CA ASN A 476 20.60 17.03 -27.41
C ASN A 476 21.07 15.76 -26.66
N PRO A 477 22.27 15.23 -26.98
CA PRO A 477 22.81 14.03 -26.36
C PRO A 477 22.93 14.08 -24.83
N ALA A 478 22.96 15.26 -24.20
CA ALA A 478 23.02 15.38 -22.73
C ALA A 478 21.76 14.83 -22.04
N LEU A 479 20.62 14.81 -22.76
CA LEU A 479 19.35 14.27 -22.29
C LEU A 479 19.24 12.74 -22.45
N MET A 480 20.17 12.11 -23.19
CA MET A 480 20.15 10.67 -23.44
C MET A 480 20.27 9.89 -22.12
N PRO A 481 19.36 8.94 -21.83
CA PRO A 481 19.53 8.00 -20.72
C PRO A 481 20.87 7.28 -20.82
N GLN A 482 21.53 7.14 -19.68
CA GLN A 482 22.87 6.59 -19.61
C GLN A 482 22.88 5.11 -20.07
N GLU A 483 21.81 4.38 -19.79
CA GLU A 483 21.58 3.00 -20.19
C GLU A 483 21.55 2.84 -21.72
N LEU A 484 20.87 3.73 -22.42
CA LEU A 484 20.80 3.73 -23.89
C LEU A 484 22.16 4.03 -24.50
N THR A 485 22.92 4.95 -23.90
CA THR A 485 24.30 5.25 -24.28
C THR A 485 25.19 4.02 -24.11
N TRP A 486 25.12 3.34 -22.97
CA TRP A 486 25.92 2.13 -22.70
C TRP A 486 25.61 0.98 -23.65
N LEU A 487 24.35 0.81 -24.04
CA LEU A 487 23.92 -0.24 -24.98
C LEU A 487 24.15 0.14 -26.45
N GLY A 488 24.48 1.40 -26.74
CA GLY A 488 24.57 1.93 -28.10
C GLY A 488 23.21 1.89 -28.82
N ILE A 489 22.13 2.17 -28.11
CA ILE A 489 20.76 2.17 -28.64
C ILE A 489 20.27 3.60 -28.76
N ALA A 490 19.91 4.01 -29.99
CA ALA A 490 19.19 5.26 -30.20
C ALA A 490 17.68 5.03 -30.02
N PRO A 491 16.96 5.89 -29.27
CA PRO A 491 15.51 5.85 -29.20
C PRO A 491 14.90 6.16 -30.58
N GLN A 492 13.78 5.52 -30.90
CA GLN A 492 13.06 5.74 -32.16
C GLN A 492 11.62 6.20 -31.91
N HIS A 493 11.02 6.79 -32.94
CA HIS A 493 9.63 7.22 -32.88
C HIS A 493 8.66 6.07 -32.59
N TRP A 494 7.66 6.41 -31.79
CA TRP A 494 6.50 5.62 -31.47
C TRP A 494 5.42 5.77 -32.55
N THR A 495 4.58 4.74 -32.61
CA THR A 495 3.34 4.75 -33.40
C THR A 495 2.19 4.35 -32.48
N GLN A 496 0.95 4.63 -32.89
CA GLN A 496 -0.23 4.16 -32.15
C GLN A 496 -0.24 2.63 -31.94
N ALA A 497 0.37 1.88 -32.87
CA ALA A 497 0.53 0.42 -32.75
C ALA A 497 1.40 -0.01 -31.56
N VAL A 498 2.30 0.86 -31.08
CA VAL A 498 3.12 0.60 -29.88
C VAL A 498 2.26 0.74 -28.63
N VAL A 499 1.45 1.80 -28.53
CA VAL A 499 0.57 2.06 -27.38
C VAL A 499 -0.44 0.94 -27.19
N ILE A 500 -1.07 0.49 -28.27
CA ILE A 500 -2.04 -0.60 -28.19
C ILE A 500 -1.38 -1.99 -28.08
N SER A 501 -0.05 -2.12 -28.12
CA SER A 501 0.57 -3.43 -28.21
C SER A 501 0.18 -4.35 -27.04
N ARG A 502 0.16 -5.67 -27.25
CA ARG A 502 -0.31 -6.65 -26.24
C ARG A 502 0.83 -7.35 -25.50
N HIS A 503 2.05 -6.85 -25.64
CA HIS A 503 3.23 -7.46 -25.01
C HIS A 503 3.11 -7.49 -23.47
N ASN A 504 2.50 -6.45 -22.89
CA ASN A 504 2.21 -6.31 -21.47
C ASN A 504 0.84 -6.89 -21.04
N ALA A 505 0.08 -7.51 -21.96
CA ALA A 505 -1.26 -8.03 -21.65
C ALA A 505 -1.21 -9.09 -20.55
N LEU A 506 -2.03 -8.96 -19.51
CA LEU A 506 -2.17 -10.01 -18.51
C LEU A 506 -3.21 -11.01 -19.02
N ALA A 507 -2.71 -12.04 -19.69
CA ALA A 507 -3.46 -13.21 -20.08
C ALA A 507 -2.70 -14.43 -19.55
N SER A 508 -3.44 -15.42 -19.09
CA SER A 508 -2.90 -16.64 -18.51
C SER A 508 -3.87 -17.78 -18.75
N ASN A 509 -3.56 -18.64 -19.71
CA ASN A 509 -4.07 -20.01 -19.77
C ASN A 509 -3.25 -20.89 -20.72
N ALA A 510 -2.72 -20.30 -21.81
CA ALA A 510 -1.97 -21.02 -22.83
C ALA A 510 -0.78 -21.83 -22.27
N ALA A 511 -0.15 -21.37 -21.17
CA ALA A 511 0.94 -22.07 -20.50
C ALA A 511 0.49 -23.24 -19.61
N ASP A 512 -0.72 -23.16 -19.06
CA ASP A 512 -1.27 -24.15 -18.14
C ASP A 512 -1.90 -25.34 -18.87
N GLU A 513 -2.50 -25.13 -20.05
CA GLU A 513 -3.17 -26.17 -20.82
C GLU A 513 -2.23 -27.37 -21.15
N PRO A 514 -1.04 -27.20 -21.76
CA PRO A 514 -0.17 -28.33 -22.07
C PRO A 514 0.36 -29.01 -20.82
N THR A 515 0.59 -28.24 -19.75
CA THR A 515 1.07 -28.77 -18.47
C THR A 515 0.02 -29.68 -17.84
N THR A 516 -1.24 -29.22 -17.82
CA THR A 516 -2.38 -30.00 -17.34
C THR A 516 -2.62 -31.22 -18.21
N ALA A 517 -2.59 -31.08 -19.53
CA ALA A 517 -2.79 -32.19 -20.46
C ALA A 517 -1.71 -33.27 -20.31
N ARG A 518 -0.45 -32.89 -20.10
CA ARG A 518 0.61 -33.86 -19.77
C ARG A 518 0.33 -34.55 -18.45
N ALA A 519 -0.07 -33.82 -17.41
CA ALA A 519 -0.40 -34.44 -16.13
C ALA A 519 -1.55 -35.45 -16.26
N VAL A 520 -2.59 -35.12 -17.04
CA VAL A 520 -3.70 -36.04 -17.33
C VAL A 520 -3.20 -37.29 -18.05
N ARG A 521 -2.27 -37.14 -18.99
CA ARG A 521 -1.69 -38.29 -19.70
C ARG A 521 -0.88 -39.21 -18.79
N GLU A 522 -0.09 -38.64 -17.87
CA GLU A 522 0.77 -39.43 -16.98
C GLU A 522 -0.01 -40.13 -15.85
N ILE A 523 -1.00 -39.46 -15.24
CA ILE A 523 -1.67 -39.98 -14.02
C ILE A 523 -3.20 -40.11 -14.13
N GLY A 524 -3.81 -39.68 -15.23
CA GLY A 524 -5.26 -39.75 -15.45
C GLY A 524 -6.04 -38.53 -14.92
N GLU A 525 -7.22 -38.30 -15.51
CA GLU A 525 -8.10 -37.15 -15.20
C GLU A 525 -8.50 -37.09 -13.72
N ALA A 526 -9.00 -38.20 -13.16
CA ALA A 526 -9.45 -38.25 -11.77
C ALA A 526 -8.30 -37.95 -10.78
N ALA A 527 -7.08 -38.41 -11.10
CA ALA A 527 -5.91 -38.20 -10.27
C ALA A 527 -5.45 -36.73 -10.28
N VAL A 528 -5.49 -36.07 -11.45
CA VAL A 528 -5.21 -34.62 -11.57
C VAL A 528 -6.28 -33.80 -10.85
N ALA A 529 -7.56 -34.13 -11.07
CA ALA A 529 -8.69 -33.44 -10.45
C ALA A 529 -8.64 -33.46 -8.92
N ARG A 530 -8.18 -34.57 -8.32
CA ARG A 530 -8.04 -34.70 -6.86
C ARG A 530 -6.84 -33.92 -6.28
N ARG A 531 -5.85 -33.55 -7.09
CA ARG A 531 -4.56 -32.96 -6.65
C ARG A 531 -4.40 -31.47 -6.93
N ARG A 532 -5.22 -30.92 -7.84
CA ARG A 532 -5.29 -29.47 -8.09
C ARG A 532 -6.55 -28.89 -7.46
N ARG A 533 -6.49 -27.61 -7.11
CA ARG A 533 -7.63 -26.86 -6.60
C ARG A 533 -8.37 -26.21 -7.76
N TYR A 534 -9.60 -26.64 -7.99
CA TYR A 534 -10.54 -25.99 -8.90
C TYR A 534 -11.70 -25.40 -8.10
N GLU A 535 -12.00 -24.13 -8.33
CA GLU A 535 -13.04 -23.41 -7.57
C GLU A 535 -14.43 -23.62 -8.17
N LEU A 536 -14.50 -23.99 -9.45
CA LEU A 536 -15.73 -24.18 -10.19
C LEU A 536 -15.76 -25.60 -10.76
N SER A 537 -16.92 -26.26 -10.60
CA SER A 537 -17.18 -27.64 -11.04
C SER A 537 -18.39 -27.69 -11.99
N PRO A 538 -18.52 -28.74 -12.83
CA PRO A 538 -17.53 -29.80 -13.06
C PRO A 538 -16.31 -29.30 -13.85
N VAL A 539 -15.21 -30.06 -13.82
CA VAL A 539 -14.03 -29.85 -14.66
C VAL A 539 -13.91 -30.97 -15.68
N ARG A 540 -13.60 -30.63 -16.94
CA ARG A 540 -13.39 -31.57 -18.04
C ARG A 540 -11.92 -31.56 -18.44
N LEU A 541 -11.23 -32.69 -18.22
CA LEU A 541 -9.80 -32.84 -18.48
C LEU A 541 -9.49 -33.87 -19.58
N GLY A 542 -10.51 -34.47 -20.19
CA GLY A 542 -10.36 -35.49 -21.23
C GLY A 542 -9.48 -35.06 -22.41
N LEU A 543 -8.60 -35.95 -22.87
CA LEU A 543 -7.66 -35.69 -23.96
C LEU A 543 -8.12 -36.34 -25.27
N ASP A 544 -8.15 -35.55 -26.34
CA ASP A 544 -8.35 -36.09 -27.69
C ASP A 544 -7.06 -36.75 -28.21
N SER A 545 -7.20 -37.82 -29.01
CA SER A 545 -6.08 -38.54 -29.63
C SER A 545 -5.13 -37.65 -30.45
N LEU A 546 -5.65 -36.59 -31.08
CA LEU A 546 -4.85 -35.63 -31.83
C LEU A 546 -4.00 -34.77 -30.90
N VAL A 547 -4.54 -34.39 -29.74
CA VAL A 547 -3.82 -33.64 -28.70
C VAL A 547 -2.72 -34.52 -28.11
N ALA A 548 -3.01 -35.79 -27.80
CA ALA A 548 -2.00 -36.74 -27.33
C ALA A 548 -0.83 -36.87 -28.31
N ARG A 549 -1.12 -36.99 -29.62
CA ARG A 549 -0.09 -37.00 -30.68
C ARG A 549 0.75 -35.73 -30.72
N ALA A 550 0.14 -34.57 -30.47
CA ALA A 550 0.84 -33.30 -30.48
C ALA A 550 1.75 -33.13 -29.25
N LEU A 551 1.37 -33.68 -28.10
CA LEU A 551 2.23 -33.78 -26.92
C LEU A 551 3.47 -34.67 -27.18
N ASP A 552 3.35 -35.70 -28.03
CA ASP A 552 4.49 -36.55 -28.43
C ASP A 552 5.41 -35.88 -29.44
N ALA A 553 4.87 -35.00 -30.30
CA ALA A 553 5.65 -34.27 -31.29
C ALA A 553 6.56 -33.20 -30.65
N ALA A 554 6.13 -32.62 -29.52
CA ALA A 554 6.89 -31.59 -28.83
C ALA A 554 6.58 -31.59 -27.32
N PRO A 555 7.56 -31.83 -26.42
CA PRO A 555 7.37 -31.55 -25.01
C PRO A 555 7.03 -30.07 -24.79
N GLY A 556 6.22 -29.75 -23.78
CA GLY A 556 5.53 -28.45 -23.64
C GLY A 556 6.39 -27.18 -23.82
N ALA A 557 7.69 -27.23 -23.49
CA ALA A 557 8.61 -26.11 -23.73
C ALA A 557 8.75 -25.72 -25.21
N ARG A 558 8.71 -26.71 -26.13
CA ARG A 558 8.77 -26.46 -27.59
C ARG A 558 7.40 -26.05 -28.16
N MET A 559 6.31 -26.50 -27.54
CA MET A 559 4.94 -26.12 -27.93
C MET A 559 4.66 -24.63 -27.76
N LEU A 560 5.27 -24.02 -26.74
CA LEU A 560 5.02 -22.63 -26.34
C LEU A 560 6.25 -21.72 -26.50
N ALA A 561 7.28 -22.13 -27.24
CA ALA A 561 8.52 -21.36 -27.35
C ALA A 561 8.25 -19.91 -27.77
N ASP A 562 7.46 -19.69 -28.82
CA ASP A 562 7.10 -18.36 -29.29
C ASP A 562 6.26 -17.57 -28.27
N TYR A 563 5.30 -18.24 -27.64
CA TYR A 563 4.48 -17.60 -26.61
C TYR A 563 5.35 -17.15 -25.43
N ASN A 564 6.22 -18.02 -24.94
CA ASN A 564 7.14 -17.73 -23.85
C ASN A 564 8.11 -16.61 -24.20
N ASP A 565 8.71 -16.64 -25.40
CA ASP A 565 9.61 -15.58 -25.87
C ASP A 565 8.89 -14.23 -25.98
N PHE A 566 7.62 -14.22 -26.39
CA PHE A 566 6.81 -13.00 -26.44
C PHE A 566 6.53 -12.43 -25.04
N LYS A 567 6.21 -13.29 -24.07
CA LYS A 567 5.87 -12.92 -22.69
C LYS A 567 7.08 -12.60 -21.81
N GLN A 568 8.26 -13.12 -22.13
CA GLN A 568 9.46 -12.94 -21.32
C GLN A 568 9.98 -11.50 -21.33
N VAL A 569 10.37 -11.04 -20.14
CA VAL A 569 11.10 -9.78 -19.97
C VAL A 569 12.50 -9.95 -20.56
N PRO A 570 13.00 -8.98 -21.36
CA PRO A 570 14.36 -8.98 -21.87
C PRO A 570 15.41 -9.18 -20.76
N ASN A 571 16.24 -10.21 -20.90
CA ASN A 571 17.46 -10.36 -20.10
C ASN A 571 18.67 -9.89 -20.90
N PHE A 572 19.63 -9.24 -20.26
CA PHE A 572 20.87 -8.78 -20.91
C PHE A 572 22.03 -9.77 -20.66
N ARG A 573 23.02 -9.79 -21.57
CA ARG A 573 24.28 -10.54 -21.44
C ARG A 573 25.47 -9.60 -21.42
N THR A 574 26.54 -9.98 -20.72
CA THR A 574 27.76 -9.15 -20.56
C THR A 574 28.37 -8.73 -21.89
N ALA A 575 28.31 -9.60 -22.92
CA ALA A 575 28.80 -9.31 -24.27
C ALA A 575 28.09 -8.13 -24.95
N GLU A 576 26.90 -7.73 -24.50
CA GLU A 576 26.12 -6.63 -25.06
C GLU A 576 26.53 -5.26 -24.51
N LEU A 577 27.37 -5.22 -23.48
CA LEU A 577 27.95 -4.01 -22.94
C LEU A 577 29.40 -3.80 -23.43
N PRO A 578 29.88 -2.54 -23.48
CA PRO A 578 31.31 -2.21 -23.61
C PRO A 578 32.15 -2.88 -22.51
N GLN A 579 33.38 -3.30 -22.83
CA GLN A 579 34.24 -4.06 -21.91
C GLN A 579 34.41 -3.40 -20.54
N ALA A 580 34.59 -2.07 -20.50
CA ALA A 580 34.78 -1.30 -19.26
C ALA A 580 33.57 -1.32 -18.32
N LEU A 581 32.37 -1.66 -18.82
CA LEU A 581 31.12 -1.70 -18.06
C LEU A 581 30.70 -3.13 -17.68
N ARG A 582 31.41 -4.14 -18.20
CA ARG A 582 31.09 -5.55 -17.96
C ARG A 582 31.43 -5.93 -16.53
N ARG A 583 30.54 -6.71 -15.92
CA ARG A 583 30.86 -7.44 -14.72
C ARG A 583 31.93 -8.49 -15.00
N VAL A 584 32.95 -8.57 -14.14
CA VAL A 584 34.11 -9.47 -14.28
C VAL A 584 33.77 -10.91 -13.90
N ALA A 585 32.90 -11.10 -12.89
CA ALA A 585 32.39 -12.41 -12.53
C ALA A 585 31.21 -12.78 -13.45
N PRO A 586 31.13 -14.03 -13.95
CA PRO A 586 29.91 -14.50 -14.59
C PRO A 586 28.77 -14.36 -13.57
N PRO A 587 27.56 -13.98 -14.00
CA PRO A 587 26.42 -14.08 -13.11
C PRO A 587 26.39 -15.54 -12.62
N VAL A 588 26.44 -15.75 -11.29
CA VAL A 588 25.82 -16.95 -10.73
C VAL A 588 24.45 -16.96 -11.38
N ASP A 589 24.08 -18.09 -11.98
CA ASP A 589 22.77 -18.27 -12.59
C ASP A 589 21.74 -18.11 -11.46
N THR A 590 21.42 -16.85 -11.16
CA THR A 590 20.31 -16.47 -10.31
C THR A 590 19.15 -16.77 -11.22
N ALA A 591 18.79 -18.05 -11.29
CA ALA A 591 17.56 -18.51 -11.88
C ALA A 591 16.53 -17.43 -11.53
N THR A 592 16.03 -16.74 -12.55
CA THR A 592 15.01 -15.71 -12.38
C THR A 592 14.01 -16.35 -11.44
N PRO A 593 13.80 -15.83 -10.22
CA PRO A 593 12.93 -16.51 -9.28
C PRO A 593 11.64 -16.80 -10.02
N ALA A 594 11.24 -18.08 -10.04
CA ALA A 594 10.01 -18.49 -10.70
C ALA A 594 8.94 -17.51 -10.26
N PHE A 595 8.30 -16.87 -11.23
CA PHE A 595 7.42 -15.74 -10.98
C PHE A 595 6.30 -16.21 -10.05
N ASP A 596 6.34 -15.83 -8.77
CA ASP A 596 5.19 -16.00 -7.86
C ASP A 596 4.03 -15.20 -8.45
N ARG A 597 2.84 -15.81 -8.53
CA ARG A 597 1.65 -15.25 -9.19
C ARG A 597 1.45 -13.75 -8.89
N TRP A 598 1.04 -12.97 -9.89
CA TRP A 598 0.58 -11.60 -9.66
C TRP A 598 -0.72 -11.62 -8.85
N GLU A 599 -0.77 -10.83 -7.80
CA GLU A 599 -1.90 -10.70 -6.88
C GLU A 599 -2.33 -9.22 -6.82
N SER A 600 -3.33 -8.84 -6.05
CA SER A 600 -3.77 -7.45 -5.79
C SER A 600 -4.85 -7.45 -4.70
N ASN A 601 -5.01 -6.35 -3.96
CA ASN A 601 -6.26 -6.13 -3.21
C ASN A 601 -6.96 -4.82 -3.64
N ASN A 602 -8.27 -4.78 -3.46
CA ASN A 602 -9.02 -3.54 -3.43
C ASN A 602 -10.26 -3.68 -2.54
N TRP A 603 -10.76 -2.58 -2.02
CA TRP A 603 -12.05 -2.54 -1.35
C TRP A 603 -12.64 -1.14 -1.34
N VAL A 604 -13.97 -1.09 -1.20
CA VAL A 604 -14.76 0.12 -1.08
C VAL A 604 -15.73 -0.03 0.09
N LEU A 605 -15.81 0.99 0.94
CA LEU A 605 -16.79 1.08 2.03
C LEU A 605 -17.79 2.20 1.74
N ALA A 606 -19.07 1.95 1.97
CA ALA A 606 -20.12 2.95 1.91
C ALA A 606 -19.98 3.95 3.08
N GLY A 607 -20.51 5.16 2.90
CA GLY A 607 -20.45 6.23 3.91
C GLY A 607 -21.06 5.85 5.27
N SER A 608 -22.02 4.92 5.30
CA SER A 608 -22.59 4.38 6.55
C SER A 608 -21.57 3.63 7.42
N ARG A 609 -20.45 3.19 6.82
CA ARG A 609 -19.36 2.48 7.50
C ARG A 609 -18.15 3.34 7.79
N THR A 610 -18.08 4.58 7.31
CA THR A 610 -16.90 5.44 7.44
C THR A 610 -17.10 6.52 8.50
N ALA A 611 -16.01 7.08 9.01
CA ALA A 611 -16.04 8.18 9.96
C ALA A 611 -16.57 9.48 9.31
N SER A 612 -16.16 9.75 8.07
CA SER A 612 -16.54 10.96 7.31
C SER A 612 -17.98 10.96 6.81
N GLY A 613 -18.68 9.82 6.84
CA GLY A 613 -20.01 9.68 6.25
C GLY A 613 -19.99 9.61 4.72
N LYS A 614 -18.81 9.65 4.07
CA LYS A 614 -18.62 9.46 2.62
C LYS A 614 -17.83 8.18 2.33
N PRO A 615 -17.97 7.60 1.12
CA PRO A 615 -17.26 6.37 0.81
C PRO A 615 -15.74 6.49 0.92
N ILE A 616 -15.08 5.38 1.27
CA ILE A 616 -13.61 5.25 1.19
C ILE A 616 -13.27 4.13 0.20
N VAL A 617 -12.33 4.39 -0.71
CA VAL A 617 -11.80 3.44 -1.68
C VAL A 617 -10.33 3.18 -1.40
N ALA A 618 -9.91 1.92 -1.40
CA ALA A 618 -8.51 1.51 -1.27
C ALA A 618 -8.15 0.49 -2.36
N ASN A 619 -6.96 0.63 -2.94
CA ASN A 619 -6.45 -0.30 -3.93
C ASN A 619 -4.92 -0.42 -3.87
N ASP A 620 -4.41 -1.64 -3.93
CA ASP A 620 -2.99 -1.94 -3.99
C ASP A 620 -2.68 -3.11 -4.94
N PRO A 621 -2.48 -2.86 -6.24
CA PRO A 621 -2.10 -3.92 -7.18
C PRO A 621 -0.73 -4.53 -6.86
N HIS A 622 -0.65 -5.85 -6.75
CA HIS A 622 0.58 -6.60 -6.48
C HIS A 622 1.23 -7.11 -7.77
N ARG A 623 2.16 -6.31 -8.31
CA ARG A 623 2.85 -6.59 -9.57
C ARG A 623 4.35 -6.64 -9.35
N THR A 624 5.10 -6.90 -10.42
CA THR A 624 6.56 -6.82 -10.40
C THR A 624 7.02 -5.50 -9.83
N ILE A 625 7.95 -5.56 -8.87
CA ILE A 625 8.65 -4.38 -8.34
C ILE A 625 9.94 -4.25 -9.14
N ALA A 626 10.08 -3.15 -9.88
CA ALA A 626 11.17 -2.93 -10.83
C ALA A 626 11.73 -1.51 -10.73
N ALA A 627 12.95 -1.33 -11.22
CA ALA A 627 13.58 -0.02 -11.43
C ALA A 627 13.88 0.13 -12.93
N PRO A 628 13.22 1.05 -13.66
CA PRO A 628 12.20 2.01 -13.21
C PRO A 628 10.88 1.35 -12.78
N SER A 629 10.05 2.06 -11.99
CA SER A 629 8.80 1.50 -11.45
C SER A 629 7.79 1.09 -12.54
N LEU A 630 6.89 0.16 -12.23
CA LEU A 630 5.82 -0.21 -13.18
C LEU A 630 4.76 0.89 -13.35
N ARG A 631 4.53 1.68 -12.29
CA ARG A 631 3.42 2.64 -12.21
C ARG A 631 3.91 4.08 -12.36
N TYR A 632 3.21 4.86 -13.17
CA TYR A 632 3.44 6.29 -13.39
C TYR A 632 2.24 7.07 -12.87
N MET A 633 2.47 8.08 -12.03
CA MET A 633 1.43 8.87 -11.39
C MET A 633 1.29 10.20 -12.11
N VAL A 634 0.06 10.62 -12.39
CA VAL A 634 -0.19 11.85 -13.15
C VAL A 634 -1.53 12.45 -12.73
N HIS A 635 -1.61 13.78 -12.78
CA HIS A 635 -2.85 14.53 -12.72
C HIS A 635 -3.07 15.21 -14.06
N LEU A 636 -4.18 14.91 -14.72
CA LEU A 636 -4.55 15.41 -16.03
C LEU A 636 -5.71 16.39 -15.91
N LYS A 637 -5.47 17.67 -16.26
CA LYS A 637 -6.47 18.73 -16.18
C LYS A 637 -6.59 19.53 -17.48
N ALA A 638 -7.77 19.51 -18.08
CA ALA A 638 -8.20 20.32 -19.23
C ALA A 638 -9.74 20.38 -19.28
N PRO A 639 -10.38 21.18 -20.16
CA PRO A 639 -11.83 21.13 -20.31
C PRO A 639 -12.34 19.70 -20.59
N GLY A 640 -13.19 19.16 -19.70
CA GLY A 640 -13.72 17.79 -19.77
C GLY A 640 -12.82 16.70 -19.17
N TRP A 641 -11.66 17.05 -18.63
CA TRP A 641 -10.71 16.13 -17.99
C TRP A 641 -10.21 16.73 -16.68
N ASP A 642 -10.44 16.03 -15.57
CA ASP A 642 -9.86 16.38 -14.27
C ASP A 642 -9.72 15.08 -13.48
N VAL A 643 -8.61 14.37 -13.70
CA VAL A 643 -8.40 13.01 -13.20
C VAL A 643 -6.97 12.84 -12.69
N ILE A 644 -6.82 12.19 -11.53
CA ILE A 644 -5.53 11.96 -10.89
C ILE A 644 -5.41 10.51 -10.43
N GLY A 645 -4.21 9.94 -10.59
CA GLY A 645 -3.94 8.58 -10.12
C GLY A 645 -2.71 7.96 -10.78
N GLY A 646 -2.73 6.63 -10.91
CA GLY A 646 -1.64 5.83 -11.46
C GLY A 646 -2.05 5.00 -12.68
N GLY A 647 -1.11 4.85 -13.62
CA GLY A 647 -1.22 4.01 -14.82
C GLY A 647 0.13 3.39 -15.20
N GLU A 648 0.23 2.79 -16.39
CA GLU A 648 1.52 2.40 -16.98
C GLU A 648 2.04 3.54 -17.86
N PRO A 649 3.36 3.84 -17.88
CA PRO A 649 3.89 5.02 -18.56
C PRO A 649 3.73 5.01 -20.08
N ALA A 650 3.36 3.87 -20.68
CA ALA A 650 3.15 3.71 -22.11
C ALA A 650 1.68 3.91 -22.54
N ILE A 651 0.77 4.17 -21.59
CA ILE A 651 -0.68 4.18 -21.81
C ILE A 651 -1.24 5.55 -21.35
N PRO A 652 -1.99 6.29 -22.20
CA PRO A 652 -2.64 7.53 -21.80
C PRO A 652 -3.78 7.31 -20.80
N GLY A 653 -4.11 8.36 -20.04
CA GLY A 653 -5.14 8.35 -18.99
C GLY A 653 -4.66 7.79 -17.66
N VAL A 654 -5.61 7.49 -16.77
CA VAL A 654 -5.38 6.97 -15.41
C VAL A 654 -6.06 5.60 -15.26
N ALA A 655 -5.37 4.59 -14.74
CA ALA A 655 -5.97 3.25 -14.57
C ALA A 655 -6.61 3.07 -13.19
N ILE A 656 -6.00 3.68 -12.16
CA ILE A 656 -6.42 3.62 -10.75
C ILE A 656 -6.36 5.03 -10.19
N GLY A 657 -7.44 5.54 -9.61
CA GLY A 657 -7.45 6.90 -9.09
C GLY A 657 -8.85 7.44 -8.89
N HIS A 658 -8.99 8.75 -9.04
CA HIS A 658 -10.26 9.43 -8.96
C HIS A 658 -10.33 10.63 -9.91
N ASN A 659 -11.55 11.03 -10.21
CA ASN A 659 -11.87 12.34 -10.77
C ASN A 659 -12.70 13.12 -9.73
N GLN A 660 -13.26 14.27 -10.12
CA GLN A 660 -14.09 15.09 -9.25
C GLN A 660 -15.40 14.43 -8.78
N HIS A 661 -15.81 13.31 -9.38
CA HIS A 661 -17.11 12.68 -9.18
C HIS A 661 -17.04 11.31 -8.49
N GLY A 662 -15.99 10.53 -8.75
CA GLY A 662 -15.84 9.20 -8.20
C GLY A 662 -14.40 8.67 -8.22
N ALA A 663 -14.20 7.59 -7.48
CA ALA A 663 -12.92 6.92 -7.29
C ALA A 663 -13.03 5.42 -7.58
N TRP A 664 -11.96 4.84 -8.11
CA TRP A 664 -11.95 3.44 -8.52
C TRP A 664 -10.60 2.77 -8.30
N GLY A 665 -10.64 1.45 -8.32
CA GLY A 665 -9.46 0.60 -8.28
C GLY A 665 -9.73 -0.76 -8.90
N LEU A 666 -8.66 -1.54 -9.10
CA LEU A 666 -8.73 -2.80 -9.83
C LEU A 666 -7.90 -3.92 -9.19
N THR A 667 -8.35 -5.17 -9.36
CA THR A 667 -7.59 -6.40 -9.09
C THR A 667 -7.82 -7.42 -10.20
N ILE A 668 -6.96 -8.42 -10.36
CA ILE A 668 -7.17 -9.52 -11.33
C ILE A 668 -8.45 -10.31 -11.01
N PHE A 669 -9.23 -10.62 -12.06
CA PHE A 669 -10.38 -11.52 -12.02
C PHE A 669 -10.16 -12.72 -12.95
N GLY A 670 -10.58 -13.91 -12.52
CA GLY A 670 -10.35 -15.16 -13.24
C GLY A 670 -11.26 -15.33 -14.47
N ILE A 671 -10.79 -14.85 -15.63
CA ILE A 671 -11.34 -15.20 -16.94
C ILE A 671 -10.21 -15.81 -17.77
N ASP A 672 -10.50 -16.97 -18.35
CA ASP A 672 -9.64 -17.57 -19.36
C ASP A 672 -9.99 -17.01 -20.74
N ALA A 673 -9.00 -16.34 -21.35
CA ALA A 673 -9.10 -15.65 -22.63
C ALA A 673 -8.24 -16.29 -23.74
N GLU A 674 -7.69 -17.49 -23.52
CA GLU A 674 -6.78 -18.18 -24.44
C GLU A 674 -7.13 -19.67 -24.54
N ASP A 675 -7.06 -20.27 -25.73
CA ASP A 675 -7.07 -21.73 -25.89
C ASP A 675 -6.02 -22.17 -26.91
N LEU A 676 -5.43 -23.35 -26.71
CA LEU A 676 -4.58 -23.99 -27.70
C LEU A 676 -5.37 -24.97 -28.56
N TYR A 677 -5.25 -24.78 -29.87
CA TYR A 677 -5.90 -25.61 -30.87
C TYR A 677 -4.89 -26.50 -31.59
N THR A 678 -5.16 -27.80 -31.60
CA THR A 678 -4.35 -28.80 -32.31
C THR A 678 -4.97 -29.15 -33.65
N TYR A 679 -4.17 -29.15 -34.71
CA TYR A 679 -4.59 -29.39 -36.08
C TYR A 679 -3.92 -30.62 -36.67
N GLN A 680 -4.69 -31.36 -37.45
CA GLN A 680 -4.16 -32.42 -38.31
C GLN A 680 -3.69 -31.83 -39.64
N LEU A 681 -2.41 -32.03 -39.97
CA LEU A 681 -1.83 -31.57 -41.22
C LEU A 681 -2.09 -32.56 -42.37
N ASP A 682 -2.25 -32.03 -43.58
CA ASP A 682 -2.35 -32.84 -44.78
C ASP A 682 -1.02 -33.57 -45.05
N ALA A 683 -1.08 -34.81 -45.53
CA ALA A 683 0.10 -35.61 -45.82
C ALA A 683 0.90 -35.06 -47.01
N LYS A 684 0.19 -34.47 -47.99
CA LYS A 684 0.78 -34.01 -49.25
C LYS A 684 1.23 -32.55 -49.18
N ASP A 685 0.58 -31.74 -48.36
CA ASP A 685 0.93 -30.34 -48.13
C ASP A 685 0.89 -30.01 -46.63
N PRO A 686 2.03 -30.00 -45.92
CA PRO A 686 2.08 -29.74 -44.48
C PRO A 686 1.71 -28.29 -44.11
N ARG A 687 1.40 -27.45 -45.10
CA ARG A 687 0.81 -26.11 -44.90
C ARG A 687 -0.71 -26.13 -44.88
N SER A 688 -1.33 -27.27 -45.13
CA SER A 688 -2.78 -27.44 -45.10
C SER A 688 -3.21 -28.25 -43.88
N TYR A 689 -4.35 -27.89 -43.30
CA TYR A 689 -4.92 -28.51 -42.12
C TYR A 689 -6.40 -28.85 -42.31
N ARG A 690 -6.92 -29.80 -41.51
CA ARG A 690 -8.32 -30.21 -41.56
C ARG A 690 -9.23 -29.31 -40.72
N TYR A 691 -10.34 -28.86 -41.30
CA TYR A 691 -11.41 -28.13 -40.62
C TYR A 691 -12.78 -28.52 -41.19
N ARG A 692 -13.71 -28.97 -40.35
CA ARG A 692 -15.06 -29.44 -40.73
C ARG A 692 -15.06 -30.36 -41.96
N GLY A 693 -14.11 -31.28 -42.02
CA GLY A 693 -13.92 -32.24 -43.11
C GLY A 693 -13.16 -31.70 -44.34
N ALA A 694 -13.05 -30.39 -44.51
CA ALA A 694 -12.32 -29.76 -45.61
C ALA A 694 -10.82 -29.57 -45.28
N SER A 695 -10.01 -29.39 -46.32
CA SER A 695 -8.61 -28.99 -46.20
C SER A 695 -8.50 -27.48 -46.39
N GLU A 696 -7.95 -26.77 -45.41
CA GLU A 696 -7.68 -25.34 -45.46
C GLU A 696 -6.18 -25.10 -45.43
N ARG A 697 -5.68 -24.14 -46.21
CA ARG A 697 -4.26 -23.79 -46.20
C ARG A 697 -3.98 -22.69 -45.19
N MET A 698 -2.90 -22.82 -44.42
CA MET A 698 -2.43 -21.79 -43.50
C MET A 698 -2.09 -20.50 -44.26
N ARG A 699 -2.51 -19.36 -43.69
CA ARG A 699 -2.07 -18.05 -44.18
C ARG A 699 -0.62 -17.82 -43.76
N GLN A 700 0.21 -17.38 -44.69
CA GLN A 700 1.63 -17.10 -44.44
C GLN A 700 1.92 -15.61 -44.62
N ILE A 701 2.71 -15.05 -43.71
CA ILE A 701 3.35 -13.75 -43.87
C ILE A 701 4.85 -13.98 -43.87
N ILE A 702 5.52 -13.52 -44.92
CA ILE A 702 6.98 -13.51 -44.99
C ILE A 702 7.43 -12.14 -44.48
N ASP A 703 8.31 -12.13 -43.48
CA ASP A 703 8.87 -10.92 -42.86
C ASP A 703 10.39 -11.03 -42.79
N THR A 704 11.09 -9.92 -42.60
CA THR A 704 12.55 -9.85 -42.52
C THR A 704 12.99 -9.13 -41.25
N ILE A 705 13.79 -9.81 -40.44
CA ILE A 705 14.34 -9.30 -39.19
C ILE A 705 15.76 -8.80 -39.46
N ARG A 706 16.01 -7.51 -39.26
CA ARG A 706 17.38 -6.96 -39.26
C ARG A 706 18.12 -7.40 -38.00
N VAL A 707 19.40 -7.75 -38.15
CA VAL A 707 20.21 -8.32 -37.05
C VAL A 707 21.55 -7.59 -36.93
N LYS A 708 21.89 -7.11 -35.74
CA LYS A 708 23.19 -6.49 -35.49
C LYS A 708 24.33 -7.49 -35.71
N GLY A 709 25.31 -7.12 -36.53
CA GLY A 709 26.50 -7.92 -36.79
C GLY A 709 26.24 -9.19 -37.61
N ALA A 710 25.08 -9.33 -38.27
CA ALA A 710 24.75 -10.47 -39.12
C ALA A 710 23.84 -10.05 -40.28
N ALA A 711 23.68 -10.93 -41.28
CA ALA A 711 22.72 -10.71 -42.35
C ALA A 711 21.26 -10.72 -41.82
N PRO A 712 20.32 -9.99 -42.46
CA PRO A 712 18.91 -10.07 -42.10
C PRO A 712 18.37 -11.50 -42.20
N VAL A 713 17.48 -11.87 -41.27
CA VAL A 713 16.87 -13.20 -41.21
C VAL A 713 15.44 -13.13 -41.74
N VAL A 714 15.15 -13.89 -42.80
CA VAL A 714 13.77 -14.07 -43.30
C VAL A 714 13.02 -15.02 -42.39
N VAL A 715 11.84 -14.62 -41.92
CA VAL A 715 10.97 -15.44 -41.08
C VAL A 715 9.60 -15.61 -41.71
N THR A 716 9.03 -16.80 -41.55
CA THR A 716 7.66 -17.11 -41.98
C THR A 716 6.77 -17.17 -40.76
N LEU A 717 5.71 -16.36 -40.75
CA LEU A 717 4.68 -16.32 -39.72
C LEU A 717 3.43 -17.02 -40.27
N GLN A 718 2.96 -18.05 -39.58
CA GLN A 718 1.84 -18.88 -40.05
C GLN A 718 0.62 -18.69 -39.17
N TYR A 719 -0.56 -18.73 -39.80
CA TYR A 719 -1.84 -18.57 -39.11
C TYR A 719 -2.83 -19.60 -39.64
N THR A 720 -3.55 -20.24 -38.73
CA THR A 720 -4.80 -20.92 -39.06
C THR A 720 -5.95 -19.91 -39.00
N ARG A 721 -7.19 -20.37 -39.23
CA ARG A 721 -8.38 -19.56 -38.98
C ARG A 721 -8.54 -19.10 -37.53
N HIS A 722 -8.00 -19.83 -36.54
CA HIS A 722 -8.15 -19.49 -35.12
C HIS A 722 -7.05 -18.57 -34.62
N GLY A 723 -5.86 -18.59 -35.23
CA GLY A 723 -4.79 -17.68 -34.84
C GLY A 723 -3.38 -18.13 -35.22
N PRO A 724 -2.34 -17.55 -34.60
CA PRO A 724 -0.95 -17.83 -34.91
C PRO A 724 -0.57 -19.28 -34.58
N VAL A 725 0.14 -19.92 -35.51
CA VAL A 725 0.71 -21.26 -35.33
C VAL A 725 2.00 -21.13 -34.50
N LEU A 726 1.98 -21.65 -33.28
CA LEU A 726 3.12 -21.65 -32.36
C LEU A 726 4.10 -22.79 -32.67
N MET A 727 3.59 -23.91 -33.19
CA MET A 727 4.38 -25.10 -33.50
C MET A 727 3.76 -25.89 -34.65
N SER A 728 4.61 -26.46 -35.51
CA SER A 728 4.21 -27.40 -36.56
C SER A 728 5.24 -28.52 -36.70
N ASP A 729 4.78 -29.76 -36.80
CA ASP A 729 5.58 -30.94 -37.09
C ASP A 729 4.94 -31.74 -38.24
N ALA A 730 5.55 -31.64 -39.41
CA ALA A 730 5.09 -32.34 -40.61
C ALA A 730 5.23 -33.86 -40.51
N SER A 731 6.25 -34.36 -39.80
CA SER A 731 6.50 -35.81 -39.65
C SER A 731 5.42 -36.49 -38.79
N LYS A 732 4.95 -35.78 -37.75
CA LYS A 732 3.85 -36.21 -36.88
C LYS A 732 2.49 -35.74 -37.41
N ARG A 733 2.47 -34.95 -38.48
CA ARG A 733 1.30 -34.37 -39.14
C ARG A 733 0.41 -33.57 -38.17
N VAL A 734 1.04 -32.76 -37.32
CA VAL A 734 0.35 -31.93 -36.32
C VAL A 734 0.83 -30.49 -36.35
N ALA A 735 -0.07 -29.56 -36.04
CA ALA A 735 0.28 -28.18 -35.71
C ALA A 735 -0.53 -27.69 -34.52
N ILE A 736 -0.01 -26.70 -33.79
CA ILE A 736 -0.67 -26.07 -32.65
C ILE A 736 -0.75 -24.58 -32.90
N ALA A 737 -1.94 -24.02 -32.77
CA ALA A 737 -2.19 -22.60 -32.86
C ALA A 737 -2.81 -22.06 -31.57
N LEU A 738 -2.48 -20.80 -31.26
CA LEU A 738 -3.13 -20.07 -30.18
C LEU A 738 -4.38 -19.38 -30.71
N ARG A 739 -5.52 -19.57 -30.06
CA ARG A 739 -6.67 -18.67 -30.18
C ARG A 739 -6.69 -17.77 -28.96
N ALA A 740 -6.63 -16.47 -29.15
CA ALA A 740 -6.48 -15.50 -28.08
C ALA A 740 -7.49 -14.37 -28.22
N ALA A 741 -8.32 -14.16 -27.19
CA ALA A 741 -9.35 -13.13 -27.22
C ALA A 741 -8.75 -11.72 -27.13
N TRP A 742 -7.52 -11.58 -26.63
CA TRP A 742 -6.77 -10.32 -26.64
C TRP A 742 -6.28 -9.89 -28.04
N LEU A 743 -6.42 -10.76 -29.05
CA LEU A 743 -6.26 -10.41 -30.48
C LEU A 743 -7.54 -9.84 -31.11
N GLU A 744 -8.65 -9.77 -30.38
CA GLU A 744 -9.85 -9.07 -30.82
C GLU A 744 -9.70 -7.54 -30.72
N PRO A 745 -10.48 -6.75 -31.48
CA PRO A 745 -10.58 -5.30 -31.26
C PRO A 745 -10.88 -4.97 -29.80
N GLY A 746 -10.25 -3.93 -29.26
CA GLY A 746 -10.40 -3.55 -27.85
C GLY A 746 -9.57 -4.40 -26.88
N GLY A 747 -8.73 -5.32 -27.36
CA GLY A 747 -7.92 -6.21 -26.54
C GLY A 747 -6.62 -5.62 -25.99
N ALA A 748 -6.32 -4.34 -26.23
CA ALA A 748 -5.17 -3.68 -25.63
C ALA A 748 -5.42 -3.42 -24.13
N PRO A 749 -4.43 -3.69 -23.26
CA PRO A 749 -4.62 -3.61 -21.82
C PRO A 749 -4.93 -2.18 -21.33
N TYR A 750 -5.81 -2.07 -20.33
CA TYR A 750 -6.10 -0.87 -19.53
C TYR A 750 -6.68 0.36 -20.25
N LEU A 751 -6.57 0.48 -21.58
CA LEU A 751 -6.99 1.68 -22.32
C LEU A 751 -8.48 2.02 -22.20
N ALA A 752 -9.33 1.06 -21.82
CA ALA A 752 -10.73 1.35 -21.51
C ALA A 752 -10.90 2.30 -20.32
N SER A 753 -9.85 2.53 -19.52
CA SER A 753 -9.86 3.51 -18.44
C SER A 753 -10.08 4.93 -18.96
N LEU A 754 -9.74 5.26 -20.21
CA LEU A 754 -10.05 6.57 -20.81
C LEU A 754 -11.56 6.92 -20.75
N ARG A 755 -12.45 5.92 -20.83
CA ARG A 755 -13.90 6.13 -20.62
C ARG A 755 -14.25 6.29 -19.15
N LEU A 756 -13.56 5.54 -18.28
CA LEU A 756 -13.79 5.55 -16.84
C LEU A 756 -13.34 6.88 -16.21
N ASP A 757 -12.23 7.45 -16.71
CA ASP A 757 -11.67 8.75 -16.30
C ASP A 757 -12.69 9.90 -16.36
N GLN A 758 -13.70 9.79 -17.24
CA GLN A 758 -14.77 10.78 -17.40
C GLN A 758 -16.12 10.39 -16.77
N ALA A 759 -16.23 9.17 -16.22
CA ALA A 759 -17.47 8.69 -15.62
C ALA A 759 -17.82 9.50 -14.37
N ARG A 760 -19.11 9.80 -14.18
CA ARG A 760 -19.61 10.62 -13.07
C ARG A 760 -20.42 9.84 -12.05
N THR A 761 -20.98 8.72 -12.47
CA THR A 761 -21.89 7.90 -11.65
C THR A 761 -21.53 6.43 -11.81
N TRP A 762 -21.98 5.60 -10.86
CA TRP A 762 -21.83 4.15 -10.99
C TRP A 762 -22.41 3.59 -12.31
N SER A 763 -23.54 4.12 -12.78
CA SER A 763 -24.13 3.69 -14.06
C SER A 763 -23.21 3.99 -15.25
N GLU A 764 -22.68 5.20 -15.32
CA GLU A 764 -21.72 5.59 -16.36
C GLU A 764 -20.42 4.77 -16.26
N ALA A 765 -19.94 4.52 -15.04
CA ALA A 765 -18.77 3.68 -14.81
C ALA A 765 -19.01 2.25 -15.33
N ARG A 766 -20.17 1.63 -15.08
CA ARG A 766 -20.50 0.31 -15.64
C ARG A 766 -20.57 0.31 -17.17
N THR A 767 -21.13 1.37 -17.77
CA THR A 767 -21.11 1.54 -19.22
C THR A 767 -19.68 1.65 -19.76
N ALA A 768 -18.82 2.44 -19.12
CA ALA A 768 -17.41 2.54 -19.47
C ALA A 768 -16.68 1.19 -19.36
N LEU A 769 -16.90 0.46 -18.27
CA LEU A 769 -16.30 -0.85 -18.00
C LEU A 769 -16.75 -1.93 -18.99
N SER A 770 -17.88 -1.75 -19.68
CA SER A 770 -18.31 -2.66 -20.75
C SER A 770 -17.36 -2.66 -21.96
N PHE A 771 -16.41 -1.74 -22.01
CA PHE A 771 -15.32 -1.70 -23.00
C PHE A 771 -13.99 -2.26 -22.45
N ALA A 772 -13.89 -2.60 -21.17
CA ALA A 772 -12.68 -3.12 -20.54
C ALA A 772 -12.48 -4.62 -20.82
N ARG A 773 -12.03 -4.94 -22.04
CA ARG A 773 -11.80 -6.33 -22.49
C ARG A 773 -10.54 -6.95 -21.89
N MET A 774 -9.46 -6.19 -21.71
CA MET A 774 -8.21 -6.72 -21.15
C MET A 774 -7.52 -5.72 -20.19
N PRO A 775 -6.82 -6.22 -19.16
CA PRO A 775 -6.90 -7.58 -18.65
C PRO A 775 -8.25 -7.85 -17.96
N ALA A 776 -8.53 -9.11 -17.64
CA ALA A 776 -9.71 -9.45 -16.84
C ALA A 776 -9.53 -8.99 -15.40
N LEU A 777 -10.41 -8.11 -14.93
CA LEU A 777 -10.24 -7.38 -13.67
C LEU A 777 -11.56 -7.28 -12.89
N ASN A 778 -11.46 -7.30 -11.57
CA ASN A 778 -12.47 -6.76 -10.67
C ASN A 778 -12.28 -5.25 -10.60
N TRP A 779 -13.33 -4.49 -10.90
CA TRP A 779 -13.36 -3.05 -10.72
C TRP A 779 -14.25 -2.69 -9.55
N ILE A 780 -13.76 -1.85 -8.65
CA ILE A 780 -14.58 -1.21 -7.61
C ILE A 780 -14.77 0.26 -7.95
N TRP A 781 -15.89 0.82 -7.52
CA TRP A 781 -16.24 2.21 -7.71
C TRP A 781 -16.90 2.77 -6.46
N ALA A 782 -16.65 4.04 -6.17
CA ALA A 782 -17.50 4.88 -5.35
C ALA A 782 -17.70 6.24 -6.01
N ASP A 783 -18.87 6.85 -5.84
CA ASP A 783 -19.11 8.24 -6.26
C ASP A 783 -19.65 9.12 -5.13
N THR A 784 -19.60 10.43 -5.40
CA THR A 784 -19.98 11.50 -4.48
C THR A 784 -21.44 11.44 -4.01
N SER A 785 -22.31 10.71 -4.71
CA SER A 785 -23.69 10.43 -4.27
C SER A 785 -23.74 9.43 -3.10
N GLY A 786 -22.66 8.70 -2.86
CA GLY A 786 -22.55 7.65 -1.85
C GLY A 786 -22.76 6.23 -2.40
N ALA A 787 -23.00 6.08 -3.71
CA ALA A 787 -23.09 4.77 -4.34
C ALA A 787 -21.73 4.08 -4.34
N ILE A 788 -21.73 2.78 -4.07
CA ILE A 788 -20.56 1.92 -4.19
C ILE A 788 -20.90 0.74 -5.11
N GLY A 789 -19.92 0.22 -5.84
CA GLY A 789 -20.16 -0.85 -6.80
C GLY A 789 -18.95 -1.72 -7.05
N TRP A 790 -19.22 -2.93 -7.54
CA TRP A 790 -18.24 -3.84 -8.08
C TRP A 790 -18.72 -4.41 -9.41
N GLN A 791 -17.83 -4.48 -10.40
CA GLN A 791 -18.06 -5.09 -11.69
C GLN A 791 -16.82 -5.88 -12.08
N SER A 792 -16.96 -7.18 -12.33
CA SER A 792 -15.94 -7.91 -13.08
C SER A 792 -16.00 -7.54 -14.57
N ALA A 793 -14.86 -7.31 -15.21
CA ALA A 793 -14.77 -6.94 -16.61
C ALA A 793 -13.63 -7.69 -17.30
N GLY A 794 -13.88 -8.20 -18.50
CA GLY A 794 -12.92 -8.91 -19.32
C GLY A 794 -13.61 -9.56 -20.52
N ILE A 795 -12.87 -9.80 -21.60
CA ILE A 795 -13.39 -10.56 -22.74
C ILE A 795 -13.45 -12.05 -22.38
N ALA A 796 -14.67 -12.60 -22.29
CA ALA A 796 -14.91 -13.94 -21.78
C ALA A 796 -15.47 -14.87 -22.89
N PRO A 797 -14.64 -15.74 -23.49
CA PRO A 797 -15.09 -16.72 -24.46
C PRO A 797 -16.16 -17.67 -23.90
N ILE A 798 -17.22 -17.91 -24.66
CA ILE A 798 -18.25 -18.89 -24.29
C ILE A 798 -17.88 -20.26 -24.84
N ARG A 799 -17.54 -21.19 -23.95
CA ARG A 799 -17.25 -22.59 -24.27
C ARG A 799 -18.49 -23.45 -24.01
N LYS A 800 -18.84 -24.32 -24.97
CA LYS A 800 -20.05 -25.17 -24.90
C LYS A 800 -19.80 -26.53 -24.28
N ASN A 801 -18.66 -27.13 -24.59
CA ASN A 801 -18.38 -28.55 -24.31
C ASN A 801 -16.99 -28.83 -23.70
N TRP A 802 -16.20 -27.80 -23.37
CA TRP A 802 -14.89 -27.90 -22.71
C TRP A 802 -14.64 -26.69 -21.80
N ASP A 803 -13.61 -26.76 -20.97
CA ASP A 803 -13.35 -25.77 -19.90
C ASP A 803 -12.08 -24.93 -20.09
N GLY A 804 -11.35 -25.08 -21.21
CA GLY A 804 -10.06 -24.41 -21.43
C GLY A 804 -8.91 -24.94 -20.55
N LEU A 805 -9.04 -26.13 -19.96
CA LEU A 805 -8.03 -26.71 -19.06
C LEU A 805 -6.96 -27.56 -19.77
N VAL A 806 -7.24 -27.97 -21.00
CA VAL A 806 -6.36 -28.78 -21.85
C VAL A 806 -6.52 -28.32 -23.30
N PRO A 807 -5.50 -28.48 -24.17
CA PRO A 807 -5.64 -28.15 -25.58
C PRO A 807 -6.74 -28.97 -26.24
N VAL A 808 -7.35 -28.42 -27.30
CA VAL A 808 -8.47 -29.05 -28.02
C VAL A 808 -8.21 -29.15 -29.52
N PRO A 809 -8.85 -30.09 -30.23
CA PRO A 809 -8.84 -30.13 -31.69
C PRO A 809 -9.41 -28.86 -32.35
N GLY A 810 -8.69 -28.34 -33.36
CA GLY A 810 -9.10 -27.23 -34.22
C GLY A 810 -9.91 -27.63 -35.44
N ASP A 811 -10.63 -28.75 -35.38
CA ASP A 811 -11.41 -29.32 -36.49
C ASP A 811 -12.84 -28.77 -36.60
N GLY A 812 -13.25 -27.89 -35.68
CA GLY A 812 -14.58 -27.29 -35.60
C GLY A 812 -15.50 -27.87 -34.53
N ARG A 813 -15.09 -28.91 -33.78
CA ARG A 813 -15.84 -29.45 -32.63
C ARG A 813 -15.78 -28.57 -31.38
N PHE A 814 -14.76 -27.71 -31.27
CA PHE A 814 -14.47 -26.88 -30.08
C PHE A 814 -14.44 -25.40 -30.45
N GLU A 815 -15.57 -24.83 -30.86
CA GLU A 815 -15.66 -23.42 -31.26
C GLU A 815 -16.17 -22.51 -30.16
N TRP A 816 -15.53 -21.35 -29.96
CA TRP A 816 -16.11 -20.30 -29.13
C TRP A 816 -17.46 -19.88 -29.69
N SER A 817 -18.47 -19.84 -28.84
CA SER A 817 -19.83 -19.43 -29.20
C SER A 817 -20.05 -17.94 -28.97
N GLY A 818 -19.09 -17.12 -29.40
CA GLY A 818 -19.01 -15.70 -29.08
C GLY A 818 -18.42 -15.42 -27.69
N PHE A 819 -18.64 -14.20 -27.21
CA PHE A 819 -18.17 -13.73 -25.91
C PHE A 819 -19.36 -13.34 -25.03
N LEU A 820 -19.27 -13.62 -23.74
CA LEU A 820 -20.27 -13.15 -22.79
C LEU A 820 -20.21 -11.61 -22.70
N PRO A 821 -21.34 -10.89 -22.85
CA PRO A 821 -21.34 -9.44 -22.67
C PRO A 821 -20.83 -9.07 -21.28
N ILE A 822 -19.91 -8.09 -21.21
CA ILE A 822 -19.29 -7.69 -19.94
C ILE A 822 -20.33 -7.25 -18.90
N ALA A 823 -21.41 -6.58 -19.33
CA ALA A 823 -22.51 -6.19 -18.44
C ALA A 823 -23.18 -7.39 -17.72
N ASN A 824 -23.06 -8.60 -18.27
CA ASN A 824 -23.61 -9.84 -17.71
C ASN A 824 -22.60 -10.61 -16.85
N LEU A 825 -21.35 -10.14 -16.74
CA LEU A 825 -20.37 -10.68 -15.80
C LEU A 825 -20.77 -10.35 -14.36
N PRO A 826 -20.26 -11.11 -13.36
CA PRO A 826 -20.57 -10.88 -11.94
C PRO A 826 -20.36 -9.43 -11.51
N HIS A 827 -21.34 -8.87 -10.81
CA HIS A 827 -21.34 -7.49 -10.36
C HIS A 827 -22.26 -7.33 -9.16
N GLU A 828 -22.08 -6.23 -8.44
CA GLU A 828 -22.87 -5.89 -7.28
C GLU A 828 -22.97 -4.37 -7.15
N THR A 829 -24.14 -3.88 -6.69
CA THR A 829 -24.40 -2.45 -6.53
C THR A 829 -24.89 -2.19 -5.12
N SER A 830 -24.24 -1.26 -4.42
CA SER A 830 -24.58 -0.77 -3.07
C SER A 830 -25.10 -1.87 -2.14
N PRO A 831 -24.31 -2.92 -1.87
CA PRO A 831 -24.81 -4.06 -1.13
C PRO A 831 -25.20 -3.69 0.29
N ALA A 832 -26.20 -4.37 0.85
CA ALA A 832 -26.71 -4.10 2.21
C ALA A 832 -25.62 -4.17 3.29
N ARG A 833 -24.63 -5.04 3.08
CA ARG A 833 -23.46 -5.11 3.97
C ARG A 833 -22.62 -3.84 3.94
N GLY A 834 -22.75 -2.93 2.98
CA GLY A 834 -22.10 -1.62 2.97
C GLY A 834 -20.62 -1.61 2.59
N TYR A 835 -20.07 -2.70 2.05
CA TYR A 835 -18.73 -2.73 1.48
C TYR A 835 -18.59 -3.79 0.37
N VAL A 836 -17.60 -3.63 -0.50
CA VAL A 836 -17.12 -4.69 -1.41
C VAL A 836 -15.60 -4.78 -1.28
N GLY A 837 -15.05 -6.00 -1.30
CA GLY A 837 -13.60 -6.22 -1.26
C GLY A 837 -13.20 -7.39 -2.14
N THR A 838 -12.06 -7.26 -2.83
CA THR A 838 -11.53 -8.31 -3.71
C THR A 838 -10.03 -8.53 -3.47
N ALA A 839 -9.61 -9.79 -3.63
CA ALA A 839 -8.23 -10.22 -3.44
C ALA A 839 -7.91 -11.42 -4.35
N ASN A 840 -8.33 -11.37 -5.63
CA ASN A 840 -8.12 -12.39 -6.69
C ASN A 840 -8.67 -13.81 -6.44
N ALA A 841 -9.08 -14.13 -5.21
CA ALA A 841 -9.86 -15.33 -4.92
C ALA A 841 -11.25 -15.24 -5.59
N LEU A 842 -11.90 -16.39 -5.76
CA LEU A 842 -13.25 -16.44 -6.33
C LEU A 842 -14.22 -15.60 -5.48
N ASN A 843 -14.82 -14.57 -6.08
CA ASN A 843 -15.83 -13.70 -5.47
C ASN A 843 -17.21 -13.84 -6.13
N VAL A 844 -17.46 -15.00 -6.74
CA VAL A 844 -18.67 -15.28 -7.53
C VAL A 844 -19.55 -16.24 -6.75
N GLU A 845 -20.85 -15.96 -6.70
CA GLU A 845 -21.83 -16.86 -6.09
C GLU A 845 -21.90 -18.19 -6.85
N ALA A 846 -22.11 -19.30 -6.12
CA ALA A 846 -22.22 -20.63 -6.71
C ALA A 846 -23.40 -20.76 -7.71
N SER A 847 -24.42 -19.90 -7.59
CA SER A 847 -25.60 -19.83 -8.45
C SER A 847 -25.36 -19.12 -9.79
N TYR A 848 -24.18 -18.55 -10.05
CA TYR A 848 -23.92 -17.77 -11.25
C TYR A 848 -24.03 -18.62 -12.54
N ALA A 849 -25.05 -18.32 -13.35
CA ALA A 849 -25.45 -19.14 -14.50
C ALA A 849 -24.38 -19.28 -15.59
N ASN A 850 -23.50 -18.29 -15.76
CA ASN A 850 -22.49 -18.26 -16.82
C ASN A 850 -21.08 -18.62 -16.29
N SER A 851 -21.00 -19.47 -15.27
CA SER A 851 -19.72 -19.90 -14.68
C SER A 851 -18.79 -20.64 -15.67
N ASN A 852 -19.31 -21.11 -16.80
CA ASN A 852 -18.55 -21.69 -17.91
C ASN A 852 -17.72 -20.67 -18.72
N ALA A 853 -17.98 -19.36 -18.56
CA ALA A 853 -17.19 -18.30 -19.16
C ALA A 853 -16.04 -17.81 -18.23
N LEU A 854 -15.91 -18.41 -17.04
CA LEU A 854 -14.93 -18.04 -16.02
C LEU A 854 -13.79 -19.07 -15.93
N ALA A 855 -12.64 -18.65 -15.39
CA ALA A 855 -11.53 -19.55 -15.14
C ALA A 855 -11.87 -20.58 -14.03
N ARG A 856 -11.24 -21.75 -14.06
CA ARG A 856 -11.41 -22.79 -13.03
C ARG A 856 -10.40 -22.70 -11.88
N VAL A 857 -9.28 -22.00 -12.08
CA VAL A 857 -8.19 -21.85 -11.11
C VAL A 857 -8.09 -20.39 -10.67
N TRP A 858 -7.99 -20.16 -9.35
CA TRP A 858 -7.97 -18.84 -8.73
C TRP A 858 -6.84 -18.73 -7.69
N ALA A 859 -6.66 -17.53 -7.13
CA ALA A 859 -5.76 -17.31 -6.00
C ALA A 859 -6.25 -18.02 -4.72
N GLU A 860 -5.35 -18.21 -3.76
CA GLU A 860 -5.69 -18.75 -2.44
C GLU A 860 -6.64 -17.77 -1.69
N PRO A 861 -7.57 -18.29 -0.87
CA PRO A 861 -8.63 -17.47 -0.29
C PRO A 861 -8.18 -16.59 0.89
N PHE A 862 -7.02 -16.83 1.49
CA PHE A 862 -6.60 -16.24 2.77
C PHE A 862 -6.63 -14.71 2.80
N ARG A 863 -6.22 -14.03 1.71
CA ARG A 863 -6.26 -12.55 1.65
C ARG A 863 -7.69 -12.02 1.66
N ARG A 864 -8.57 -12.62 0.84
CA ARG A 864 -10.00 -12.28 0.81
C ARG A 864 -10.63 -12.53 2.17
N ASP A 865 -10.33 -13.67 2.78
CA ASP A 865 -10.92 -14.05 4.06
C ASP A 865 -10.44 -13.13 5.19
N ARG A 866 -9.16 -12.72 5.18
CA ARG A 866 -8.63 -11.71 6.13
C ARG A 866 -9.27 -10.34 5.90
N LEU A 867 -9.45 -9.93 4.65
CA LEU A 867 -10.14 -8.69 4.31
C LEU A 867 -11.58 -8.69 4.85
N THR A 868 -12.32 -9.78 4.62
CA THR A 868 -13.68 -9.95 5.13
C THR A 868 -13.70 -9.94 6.66
N GLU A 869 -12.81 -10.69 7.33
CA GLU A 869 -12.71 -10.73 8.80
C GLU A 869 -12.56 -9.33 9.41
N VAL A 870 -11.74 -8.46 8.80
CA VAL A 870 -11.56 -7.08 9.28
C VAL A 870 -12.76 -6.20 8.91
N LEU A 871 -13.22 -6.22 7.66
CA LEU A 871 -14.28 -5.31 7.20
C LEU A 871 -15.66 -5.61 7.78
N ASP A 872 -15.95 -6.86 8.13
CA ASP A 872 -17.21 -7.25 8.79
C ASP A 872 -17.40 -6.57 10.14
N THR A 873 -16.31 -6.39 10.89
CA THR A 873 -16.31 -5.78 12.23
C THR A 873 -15.96 -4.29 12.20
N THR A 874 -15.37 -3.80 11.11
CA THR A 874 -15.01 -2.38 10.97
C THR A 874 -16.25 -1.49 10.93
N ARG A 875 -16.29 -0.49 11.82
CA ARG A 875 -17.28 0.59 11.86
C ARG A 875 -16.54 1.91 11.96
N LYS A 876 -17.09 2.98 11.37
CA LYS A 876 -16.47 4.31 11.35
C LYS A 876 -15.03 4.26 10.82
N ALA A 877 -14.83 3.53 9.72
CA ALA A 877 -13.55 3.41 9.05
C ALA A 877 -12.95 4.79 8.74
N THR A 878 -11.66 4.95 9.04
CA THR A 878 -10.87 6.13 8.67
C THR A 878 -9.88 5.79 7.57
N LEU A 879 -9.38 6.84 6.90
CA LEU A 879 -8.34 6.71 5.89
C LEU A 879 -7.08 6.01 6.45
N LEU A 880 -6.66 6.35 7.67
CA LEU A 880 -5.51 5.73 8.36
C LEU A 880 -5.73 4.23 8.63
N GLN A 881 -6.92 3.82 9.06
CA GLN A 881 -7.23 2.40 9.26
C GLN A 881 -7.17 1.61 7.96
N MET A 882 -7.60 2.20 6.84
CA MET A 882 -7.53 1.54 5.53
C MET A 882 -6.09 1.45 5.02
N MET A 883 -5.25 2.47 5.27
CA MET A 883 -3.81 2.40 5.02
C MET A 883 -3.16 1.28 5.85
N ALA A 884 -3.47 1.20 7.14
CA ALA A 884 -2.98 0.12 8.01
C ALA A 884 -3.41 -1.28 7.53
N LEU A 885 -4.64 -1.41 7.02
CA LEU A 885 -5.16 -2.66 6.49
C LEU A 885 -4.43 -3.13 5.22
N GLN A 886 -4.00 -2.21 4.35
CA GLN A 886 -3.11 -2.56 3.23
C GLN A 886 -1.79 -3.16 3.75
N HIS A 887 -1.34 -2.76 4.92
CA HIS A 887 -0.13 -3.26 5.59
C HIS A 887 -0.37 -4.42 6.57
N ASP A 888 -1.54 -5.08 6.54
CA ASP A 888 -1.82 -6.22 7.41
C ASP A 888 -1.03 -7.47 7.01
N GLU A 889 -0.24 -7.98 7.96
CA GLU A 889 0.70 -9.10 7.80
C GLU A 889 0.23 -10.37 8.52
N THR A 890 -1.06 -10.49 8.83
CA THR A 890 -1.63 -11.63 9.55
C THR A 890 -1.75 -12.87 8.66
N ALA A 891 -1.05 -13.95 9.01
CA ALA A 891 -1.11 -15.22 8.28
C ALA A 891 -2.28 -16.08 8.77
N LEU A 892 -3.42 -16.04 8.07
CA LEU A 892 -4.58 -16.87 8.43
C LEU A 892 -4.28 -18.38 8.38
N ALA A 893 -3.47 -18.81 7.41
CA ALA A 893 -3.02 -20.20 7.31
C ALA A 893 -2.33 -20.71 8.58
N ALA A 894 -1.61 -19.83 9.29
CA ALA A 894 -0.92 -20.18 10.52
C ALA A 894 -1.87 -20.64 11.64
N ARG A 895 -3.12 -20.12 11.66
CA ARG A 895 -4.13 -20.54 12.65
C ARG A 895 -4.50 -22.01 12.55
N ALA A 896 -4.45 -22.58 11.34
CA ALA A 896 -4.69 -24.00 11.12
C ALA A 896 -3.42 -24.84 11.25
N LEU A 897 -2.27 -24.35 10.75
CA LEU A 897 -1.03 -25.11 10.72
C LEU A 897 -0.29 -25.16 12.06
N VAL A 898 -0.10 -24.03 12.73
CA VAL A 898 0.70 -23.93 13.96
C VAL A 898 0.20 -24.87 15.07
N PRO A 899 -1.11 -25.09 15.29
CA PRO A 899 -1.55 -26.06 16.28
C PRO A 899 -1.11 -27.50 16.00
N LEU A 900 -0.94 -27.90 14.73
CA LEU A 900 -0.61 -29.27 14.37
C LEU A 900 0.77 -29.71 14.88
N ILE A 901 1.73 -28.78 15.03
CA ILE A 901 3.08 -29.13 15.51
C ILE A 901 3.11 -29.49 17.01
N LYS A 902 2.08 -29.12 17.78
CA LYS A 902 2.03 -29.38 19.24
C LYS A 902 2.11 -30.87 19.56
N GLN A 903 1.53 -31.71 18.69
CA GLN A 903 1.40 -33.15 18.89
C GLN A 903 2.60 -33.93 18.32
N ILE A 904 3.56 -33.23 17.69
CA ILE A 904 4.71 -33.86 17.06
C ILE A 904 5.88 -33.94 18.04
N THR A 905 6.39 -35.16 18.23
CA THR A 905 7.57 -35.42 19.06
C THR A 905 8.83 -34.92 18.37
N LEU A 906 9.48 -33.91 18.95
CA LEU A 906 10.76 -33.36 18.50
C LEU A 906 11.84 -33.75 19.51
N THR A 907 13.01 -34.19 19.02
CA THR A 907 14.11 -34.69 19.87
C THR A 907 15.27 -33.71 20.01
N SER A 908 15.44 -32.80 19.04
CA SER A 908 16.47 -31.77 19.08
C SER A 908 16.08 -30.60 19.98
N PRO A 909 16.94 -30.14 20.92
CA PRO A 909 16.68 -28.95 21.72
C PRO A 909 16.36 -27.71 20.89
N ALA A 910 17.03 -27.53 19.74
CA ALA A 910 16.79 -26.40 18.84
C ALA A 910 15.38 -26.47 18.23
N SER A 911 14.93 -27.65 17.81
CA SER A 911 13.58 -27.83 17.27
C SER A 911 12.51 -27.63 18.33
N ILE A 912 12.73 -28.10 19.56
CA ILE A 912 11.82 -27.85 20.69
C ILE A 912 11.71 -26.35 20.97
N ALA A 913 12.84 -25.64 21.06
CA ALA A 913 12.86 -24.19 21.29
C ALA A 913 12.18 -23.39 20.15
N ALA A 914 12.41 -23.79 18.90
CA ALA A 914 11.75 -23.21 17.73
C ALA A 914 10.23 -23.44 17.74
N ARG A 915 9.79 -24.66 18.08
CA ARG A 915 8.37 -24.98 18.23
C ARG A 915 7.74 -24.08 19.29
N ASP A 916 8.34 -24.00 20.47
CA ASP A 916 7.79 -23.23 21.58
C ASP A 916 7.75 -21.73 21.27
N THR A 917 8.73 -21.22 20.51
CA THR A 917 8.73 -19.86 19.98
C THR A 917 7.57 -19.64 19.01
N MET A 918 7.37 -20.55 18.05
CA MET A 918 6.28 -20.48 17.08
C MET A 918 4.90 -20.62 17.72
N LEU A 919 4.76 -21.44 18.78
CA LEU A 919 3.51 -21.60 19.51
C LEU A 919 3.10 -20.35 20.33
N ARG A 920 4.07 -19.49 20.69
CA ARG A 920 3.83 -18.19 21.35
C ARG A 920 3.69 -17.03 20.36
N TRP A 921 4.00 -17.25 19.09
CA TRP A 921 3.92 -16.21 18.06
C TRP A 921 2.46 -15.82 17.79
N ASN A 922 2.25 -14.54 17.51
CA ASN A 922 0.94 -13.94 17.31
C ASN A 922 0.35 -14.13 15.90
N GLY A 923 1.03 -14.87 15.01
CA GLY A 923 0.59 -15.07 13.63
C GLY A 923 0.87 -13.90 12.68
N VAL A 924 1.64 -12.88 13.09
CA VAL A 924 1.98 -11.70 12.28
C VAL A 924 3.38 -11.82 11.68
N LEU A 925 3.47 -11.74 10.35
CA LEU A 925 4.70 -11.89 9.55
C LEU A 925 5.53 -10.59 9.49
N SER A 926 5.79 -9.95 10.64
CA SER A 926 6.59 -8.72 10.66
C SER A 926 8.08 -8.99 10.42
N ALA A 927 8.77 -8.00 9.85
CA ALA A 927 10.20 -8.09 9.52
C ALA A 927 11.07 -8.52 10.72
N GLU A 928 10.78 -8.02 11.92
CA GLU A 928 11.58 -8.35 13.12
C GLU A 928 11.17 -9.67 13.80
N SER A 929 10.14 -10.36 13.30
CA SER A 929 9.55 -11.51 13.99
C SER A 929 10.35 -12.79 13.77
N ARG A 930 10.84 -13.36 14.89
CA ARG A 930 11.44 -14.70 14.92
C ARG A 930 10.42 -15.81 14.63
N GLY A 931 9.21 -15.68 15.16
CA GLY A 931 8.12 -16.63 14.92
C GLY A 931 7.74 -16.69 13.44
N ALA A 932 7.74 -15.53 12.77
CA ALA A 932 7.52 -15.42 11.34
C ALA A 932 8.60 -16.12 10.52
N ALA A 933 9.89 -15.93 10.89
CA ALA A 933 10.99 -16.62 10.23
C ALA A 933 10.84 -18.15 10.32
N ILE A 934 10.50 -18.68 11.50
CA ILE A 934 10.29 -20.11 11.70
C ILE A 934 9.09 -20.61 10.86
N TYR A 935 7.96 -19.90 10.92
CA TYR A 935 6.75 -20.28 10.20
C TYR A 935 6.95 -20.26 8.68
N ALA A 936 7.52 -19.19 8.11
CA ALA A 936 7.70 -19.06 6.67
C ALA A 936 8.68 -20.11 6.12
N ALA A 937 9.77 -20.39 6.85
CA ALA A 937 10.68 -21.48 6.49
C ALA A 937 9.99 -22.84 6.55
N TRP A 938 9.17 -23.06 7.58
CA TRP A 938 8.43 -24.30 7.77
C TRP A 938 7.36 -24.51 6.70
N GLU A 939 6.53 -23.51 6.38
CA GLU A 939 5.46 -23.59 5.38
C GLU A 939 6.02 -23.99 3.99
N ARG A 940 7.15 -23.41 3.58
CA ARG A 940 7.81 -23.76 2.30
C ARG A 940 8.24 -25.23 2.27
N LYS A 941 8.82 -25.73 3.37
CA LYS A 941 9.20 -27.15 3.49
C LYS A 941 7.97 -28.05 3.58
N LEU A 942 6.94 -27.62 4.29
CA LEU A 942 5.68 -28.33 4.45
C LEU A 942 5.03 -28.57 3.09
N LEU A 943 4.87 -27.52 2.26
CA LEU A 943 4.32 -27.64 0.91
C LEU A 943 5.14 -28.57 0.02
N THR A 944 6.47 -28.51 0.12
CA THR A 944 7.38 -29.38 -0.65
C THR A 944 7.17 -30.85 -0.25
N HIS A 945 7.21 -31.16 1.06
CA HIS A 945 7.05 -32.53 1.56
C HIS A 945 5.64 -33.08 1.34
N THR A 946 4.60 -32.25 1.46
CA THR A 946 3.24 -32.65 1.09
C THR A 946 3.19 -32.99 -0.40
N ALA A 947 3.75 -32.16 -1.28
CA ALA A 947 3.81 -32.42 -2.71
C ALA A 947 4.54 -33.74 -3.02
N ASP A 948 5.65 -34.03 -2.35
CA ASP A 948 6.38 -35.30 -2.54
C ASP A 948 5.54 -36.54 -2.21
N ILE A 949 4.63 -36.46 -1.23
CA ILE A 949 3.76 -37.59 -0.89
C ILE A 949 2.56 -37.67 -1.84
N VAL A 950 1.85 -36.55 -2.05
CA VAL A 950 0.58 -36.60 -2.78
C VAL A 950 0.77 -36.69 -4.28
N LEU A 951 1.90 -36.22 -4.84
CA LEU A 951 2.18 -36.26 -6.28
C LEU A 951 3.01 -37.50 -6.65
N PRO A 952 2.50 -38.36 -7.55
CA PRO A 952 3.29 -39.42 -8.17
C PRO A 952 4.55 -38.87 -8.84
N LEU A 953 5.62 -39.67 -8.91
CA LEU A 953 6.94 -39.25 -9.37
C LEU A 953 6.89 -38.61 -10.77
N GLU A 954 6.06 -39.16 -11.65
CA GLU A 954 5.85 -38.74 -13.04
C GLU A 954 5.15 -37.37 -13.13
N ALA A 955 4.32 -37.02 -12.15
CA ALA A 955 3.54 -35.79 -12.11
C ALA A 955 4.25 -34.62 -11.40
N ARG A 956 5.25 -34.90 -10.54
CA ARG A 956 6.01 -33.87 -9.80
C ARG A 956 6.58 -32.75 -10.68
N PRO A 957 7.22 -33.00 -11.86
CA PRO A 957 7.74 -31.92 -12.69
C PRO A 957 6.64 -31.05 -13.35
N LEU A 958 5.39 -31.54 -13.38
CA LEU A 958 4.25 -30.93 -14.06
C LEU A 958 3.42 -30.08 -13.11
N LEU A 959 3.09 -30.64 -11.94
CA LEU A 959 2.23 -29.98 -10.96
C LEU A 959 3.03 -29.13 -9.98
N ARG A 960 4.35 -29.40 -9.82
CA ARG A 960 5.41 -28.69 -9.06
C ARG A 960 5.13 -28.34 -7.59
N THR A 961 3.95 -27.86 -7.27
CA THR A 961 3.51 -27.39 -5.96
C THR A 961 2.03 -27.71 -5.77
N VAL A 962 1.63 -27.91 -4.52
CA VAL A 962 0.22 -28.09 -4.13
C VAL A 962 -0.35 -26.80 -3.56
N SER A 963 -1.67 -26.64 -3.60
CA SER A 963 -2.35 -25.51 -2.97
C SER A 963 -2.16 -25.53 -1.45
N LEU A 964 -1.96 -24.35 -0.83
CA LEU A 964 -1.81 -24.24 0.62
C LEU A 964 -3.11 -24.61 1.34
N SER A 965 -4.26 -24.15 0.82
CA SER A 965 -5.58 -24.55 1.32
C SER A 965 -5.83 -26.06 1.24
N GLN A 966 -5.48 -26.72 0.13
CA GLN A 966 -5.57 -28.19 0.02
C GLN A 966 -4.61 -28.91 0.98
N THR A 967 -3.38 -28.40 1.12
CA THR A 967 -2.39 -28.93 2.07
C THR A 967 -2.91 -28.85 3.50
N ILE A 968 -3.48 -27.72 3.91
CA ILE A 968 -4.13 -27.57 5.21
C ILE A 968 -5.27 -28.59 5.38
N GLY A 969 -6.09 -28.77 4.34
CA GLY A 969 -7.15 -29.77 4.31
C GLY A 969 -6.63 -31.19 4.56
N TRP A 970 -5.63 -31.65 3.80
CA TRP A 970 -5.03 -32.98 3.95
C TRP A 970 -4.32 -33.16 5.29
N LEU A 971 -3.68 -32.12 5.83
CA LEU A 971 -2.99 -32.24 7.12
C LEU A 971 -3.95 -32.17 8.31
N THR A 972 -5.07 -31.46 8.19
CA THR A 972 -6.09 -31.39 9.25
C THR A 972 -6.98 -32.62 9.22
N ASN A 973 -7.36 -33.09 8.03
CA ASN A 973 -8.20 -34.26 7.80
C ASN A 973 -7.50 -35.21 6.81
N PRO A 974 -6.52 -36.02 7.28
CA PRO A 974 -5.76 -36.94 6.44
C PRO A 974 -6.65 -37.94 5.71
N ASP A 975 -6.48 -38.02 4.39
CA ASP A 975 -7.18 -38.96 3.52
C ASP A 975 -6.20 -39.84 2.72
N SER A 976 -6.73 -40.69 1.85
CA SER A 976 -5.92 -41.63 1.07
C SER A 976 -4.91 -41.00 0.09
N LEU A 977 -4.91 -39.67 -0.14
CA LEU A 977 -3.81 -39.04 -0.90
C LEU A 977 -2.50 -39.04 -0.13
N LEU A 978 -2.54 -39.12 1.20
CA LEU A 978 -1.34 -39.24 2.03
C LEU A 978 -0.86 -40.69 2.16
N GLY A 979 -1.41 -41.61 1.37
CA GLY A 979 -1.03 -43.03 1.33
C GLY A 979 -1.91 -43.92 2.20
N GLU A 980 -1.46 -45.16 2.43
CA GLU A 980 -2.21 -46.19 3.17
C GLU A 980 -2.38 -45.86 4.65
N ASN A 981 -1.44 -45.11 5.23
CA ASN A 981 -1.47 -44.66 6.62
C ASN A 981 -1.44 -43.12 6.70
N PRO A 982 -2.55 -42.42 6.36
CA PRO A 982 -2.58 -40.97 6.20
C PRO A 982 -2.10 -40.18 7.42
N THR A 983 -2.48 -40.63 8.62
CA THR A 983 -2.09 -40.00 9.90
C THR A 983 -0.57 -40.07 10.12
N VAL A 984 0.04 -41.22 9.84
CA VAL A 984 1.49 -41.42 9.97
C VAL A 984 2.23 -40.55 8.96
N ALA A 985 1.74 -40.49 7.72
CA ALA A 985 2.31 -39.65 6.68
C ALA A 985 2.21 -38.14 7.01
N ARG A 986 1.06 -37.68 7.53
CA ARG A 986 0.90 -36.32 8.05
C ARG A 986 1.94 -36.02 9.14
N ASP A 987 2.06 -36.88 10.15
CA ASP A 987 2.98 -36.64 11.27
C ASP A 987 4.43 -36.65 10.81
N PHE A 988 4.78 -37.52 9.85
CA PHE A 988 6.09 -37.52 9.20
C PHE A 988 6.35 -36.23 8.42
N ILE A 989 5.39 -35.73 7.63
CA ILE A 989 5.50 -34.45 6.92
C ILE A 989 5.76 -33.31 7.92
N LEU A 990 4.95 -33.20 8.97
CA LEU A 990 5.07 -32.15 9.98
C LEU A 990 6.43 -32.23 10.69
N PHE A 991 6.85 -33.42 11.14
CA PHE A 991 8.14 -33.65 11.79
C PHE A 991 9.31 -33.29 10.88
N ARG A 992 9.34 -33.81 9.66
CA ARG A 992 10.46 -33.65 8.74
C ARG A 992 10.59 -32.20 8.29
N SER A 993 9.49 -31.60 7.83
CA SER A 993 9.48 -30.22 7.35
C SER A 993 9.92 -29.23 8.42
N PHE A 994 9.49 -29.44 9.68
CA PHE A 994 9.85 -28.55 10.78
C PHE A 994 11.33 -28.64 11.16
N ASN A 995 11.87 -29.86 11.29
CA ASN A 995 13.29 -30.05 11.59
C ASN A 995 14.19 -29.51 10.46
N GLU A 996 13.81 -29.71 9.19
CA GLU A 996 14.54 -29.16 8.05
C GLU A 996 14.51 -27.62 8.02
N ALA A 997 13.38 -27.00 8.38
CA ALA A 997 13.26 -25.54 8.46
C ALA A 997 14.15 -24.96 9.57
N VAL A 998 14.14 -25.54 10.76
CA VAL A 998 15.02 -25.15 11.88
C VAL A 998 16.49 -25.33 11.52
N SER A 999 16.83 -26.43 10.84
CA SER A 999 18.20 -26.67 10.34
C SER A 999 18.61 -25.62 9.30
N ASP A 1000 17.72 -25.24 8.40
CA ASP A 1000 17.99 -24.22 7.38
C ASP A 1000 18.22 -22.83 8.01
N LEU A 1001 17.37 -22.43 8.94
CA LEU A 1001 17.54 -21.17 9.67
C LEU A 1001 18.85 -21.18 10.48
N SER A 1002 19.17 -22.29 11.15
CA SER A 1002 20.43 -22.44 11.87
C SER A 1002 21.66 -22.28 10.98
N ARG A 1003 21.60 -22.77 9.72
CA ARG A 1003 22.68 -22.58 8.74
C ARG A 1003 22.79 -21.14 8.26
N ARG A 1004 21.67 -20.45 8.05
CA ARG A 1004 21.64 -19.06 7.53
C ARG A 1004 22.08 -18.03 8.58
N PHE A 1005 21.57 -18.18 9.79
CA PHE A 1005 21.69 -17.18 10.86
C PHE A 1005 22.66 -17.57 11.98
N GLY A 1006 23.01 -18.85 12.09
CA GLY A 1006 23.74 -19.39 13.24
C GLY A 1006 22.81 -20.12 14.21
N LYS A 1007 23.40 -20.79 15.20
CA LYS A 1007 22.68 -21.62 16.17
C LYS A 1007 21.90 -20.82 17.19
N ASP A 1008 22.28 -19.56 17.43
CA ASP A 1008 21.54 -18.68 18.32
C ASP A 1008 20.27 -18.19 17.63
N MET A 1009 19.12 -18.64 18.12
CA MET A 1009 17.84 -18.20 17.62
C MET A 1009 17.59 -16.71 17.87
N ALA A 1010 18.35 -16.05 18.76
CA ALA A 1010 18.25 -14.61 19.02
C ALA A 1010 18.36 -13.78 17.74
N ASP A 1011 19.22 -14.23 16.82
CA ASP A 1011 19.57 -13.54 15.57
C ASP A 1011 18.61 -13.84 14.41
N TRP A 1012 17.67 -14.77 14.60
CA TRP A 1012 16.74 -15.16 13.54
C TRP A 1012 15.68 -14.08 13.36
N ARG A 1013 15.72 -13.40 12.21
CA ARG A 1013 14.79 -12.34 11.84
C ARG A 1013 14.21 -12.63 10.46
N TYR A 1014 12.91 -12.40 10.31
CA TYR A 1014 12.23 -12.67 9.05
C TYR A 1014 12.75 -11.74 7.95
N GLY A 1015 12.75 -10.44 8.22
CA GLY A 1015 13.13 -9.32 7.36
C GLY A 1015 14.62 -9.20 7.02
N ASP A 1016 15.42 -10.24 7.26
CA ASP A 1016 16.86 -10.20 7.05
C ASP A 1016 17.24 -10.37 5.56
N ALA A 1017 18.39 -9.81 5.15
CA ALA A 1017 18.94 -9.97 3.81
C ALA A 1017 19.18 -11.43 3.39
N LYS A 1018 19.30 -12.36 4.34
CA LYS A 1018 19.45 -13.81 4.09
C LYS A 1018 18.11 -14.57 3.98
N MET A 1019 16.98 -13.89 4.22
CA MET A 1019 15.67 -14.55 4.26
C MET A 1019 14.54 -13.77 3.57
N HIS A 1020 14.09 -12.61 4.03
CA HIS A 1020 12.91 -11.93 3.47
C HIS A 1020 13.15 -10.42 3.33
N HIS A 1021 13.66 -10.01 2.18
CA HIS A 1021 14.04 -8.61 1.92
C HIS A 1021 13.60 -8.18 0.52
N VAL A 1022 13.64 -6.88 0.26
CA VAL A 1022 13.45 -6.34 -1.09
C VAL A 1022 14.73 -5.70 -1.60
N ARG A 1023 15.20 -6.18 -2.74
CA ARG A 1023 16.23 -5.56 -3.57
C ARG A 1023 15.70 -5.48 -4.99
N ILE A 1024 15.53 -4.25 -5.48
CA ILE A 1024 14.94 -3.97 -6.78
C ILE A 1024 16.06 -4.01 -7.82
N ALA A 1025 16.08 -5.05 -8.64
CA ALA A 1025 17.10 -5.21 -9.68
C ALA A 1025 16.74 -4.37 -10.92
N HIS A 1026 17.66 -3.51 -11.35
CA HIS A 1026 17.61 -2.86 -12.65
C HIS A 1026 17.80 -3.90 -13.79
N PRO A 1027 17.25 -3.73 -15.00
CA PRO A 1027 17.46 -4.68 -16.11
C PRO A 1027 18.93 -5.00 -16.44
N LEU A 1028 19.84 -4.05 -16.18
CA LEU A 1028 21.29 -4.24 -16.38
C LEU A 1028 22.02 -4.83 -15.16
N ASP A 1029 21.32 -5.13 -14.06
CA ASP A 1029 21.91 -5.55 -12.77
C ASP A 1029 22.84 -6.76 -12.89
N VAL A 1030 22.50 -7.71 -13.77
CA VAL A 1030 23.24 -8.97 -13.93
C VAL A 1030 24.48 -8.85 -14.81
N VAL A 1031 24.60 -7.75 -15.58
CA VAL A 1031 25.67 -7.57 -16.58
C VAL A 1031 26.63 -6.42 -16.27
N ILE A 1032 26.20 -5.44 -15.47
CA ILE A 1032 26.95 -4.22 -15.24
C ILE A 1032 27.94 -4.36 -14.08
N ALA A 1033 29.05 -3.63 -14.16
CA ALA A 1033 30.08 -3.60 -13.12
C ALA A 1033 29.49 -3.21 -11.74
N ASP A 1034 29.99 -3.87 -10.67
CA ASP A 1034 29.47 -3.70 -9.32
C ASP A 1034 29.61 -2.25 -8.79
N SER A 1035 30.58 -1.48 -9.29
CA SER A 1035 30.78 -0.04 -8.96
C SER A 1035 29.62 0.86 -9.43
N ILE A 1036 28.87 0.44 -10.44
CA ILE A 1036 27.71 1.17 -10.99
C ILE A 1036 26.41 0.56 -10.46
N ARG A 1037 26.40 -0.75 -10.27
CA ARG A 1037 25.23 -1.56 -9.92
C ARG A 1037 24.44 -1.04 -8.71
N SER A 1038 25.13 -0.63 -7.64
CA SER A 1038 24.50 -0.11 -6.42
C SER A 1038 23.71 1.19 -6.63
N ARG A 1039 24.05 1.97 -7.66
CA ARG A 1039 23.32 3.19 -8.04
C ARG A 1039 22.04 2.91 -8.82
N LEU A 1040 21.95 1.75 -9.49
CA LEU A 1040 20.81 1.38 -10.33
C LEU A 1040 19.80 0.48 -9.59
N SER A 1041 20.27 -0.31 -8.64
CA SER A 1041 19.46 -1.35 -7.99
C SER A 1041 19.27 -1.07 -6.50
N PRO A 1042 18.21 -0.34 -6.08
CA PRO A 1042 17.96 -0.02 -4.68
C PRO A 1042 17.80 -1.26 -3.79
N GLY A 1043 18.29 -1.15 -2.55
CA GLY A 1043 18.21 -2.19 -1.51
C GLY A 1043 19.51 -2.99 -1.35
N PRO A 1044 19.49 -4.05 -0.52
CA PRO A 1044 18.33 -4.66 0.12
C PRO A 1044 17.76 -3.86 1.30
N LEU A 1045 16.44 -3.96 1.55
CA LEU A 1045 15.78 -3.48 2.77
C LEU A 1045 14.82 -4.54 3.32
N ALA A 1046 14.60 -4.54 4.64
CA ALA A 1046 13.74 -5.50 5.34
C ALA A 1046 12.26 -5.34 4.96
N ARG A 1047 11.52 -6.45 4.85
CA ARG A 1047 10.06 -6.45 4.60
C ARG A 1047 9.36 -7.45 5.52
N GLY A 1048 8.08 -7.22 5.79
CA GLY A 1048 7.17 -8.21 6.35
C GLY A 1048 6.13 -8.64 5.32
N GLY A 1049 5.19 -9.49 5.74
CA GLY A 1049 4.15 -10.09 4.87
C GLY A 1049 4.70 -11.18 3.95
N TYR A 1050 3.81 -11.83 3.19
CA TYR A 1050 4.14 -12.84 2.17
C TYR A 1050 2.99 -12.98 1.15
N ALA A 1051 3.00 -13.97 0.24
CA ALA A 1051 2.01 -14.05 -0.84
C ALA A 1051 0.53 -14.12 -0.38
N ASN A 1052 0.25 -14.67 0.81
CA ASN A 1052 -1.12 -14.88 1.32
C ASN A 1052 -1.57 -13.89 2.41
N THR A 1053 -0.79 -12.84 2.71
CA THR A 1053 -1.21 -11.71 3.57
C THR A 1053 -1.73 -10.53 2.73
N LEU A 1054 -2.49 -9.61 3.34
CA LEU A 1054 -2.94 -8.40 2.64
C LEU A 1054 -1.76 -7.54 2.20
N ASN A 1055 -0.73 -7.37 3.05
CA ASN A 1055 0.58 -6.88 2.63
C ASN A 1055 1.30 -7.99 1.84
N ALA A 1056 0.95 -8.18 0.57
CA ALA A 1056 1.52 -9.27 -0.21
C ALA A 1056 2.91 -8.91 -0.74
N THR A 1057 3.90 -9.76 -0.47
CA THR A 1057 5.28 -9.56 -0.91
C THR A 1057 5.87 -10.72 -1.72
N GLY A 1058 5.12 -11.82 -1.87
CA GLY A 1058 5.64 -13.06 -2.46
C GLY A 1058 6.23 -14.01 -1.40
N ASN A 1059 6.72 -15.17 -1.84
CA ASN A 1059 7.24 -16.22 -0.96
C ASN A 1059 8.74 -16.50 -1.19
N THR A 1060 9.35 -15.88 -2.19
CA THR A 1060 10.80 -15.93 -2.44
C THR A 1060 11.58 -15.17 -1.37
N ASP A 1061 12.91 -15.29 -1.34
CA ASP A 1061 13.70 -14.60 -0.31
C ASP A 1061 13.87 -13.10 -0.62
N ASN A 1062 14.18 -12.79 -1.89
CA ASN A 1062 14.09 -11.43 -2.42
C ASN A 1062 12.68 -11.20 -2.98
N GLN A 1063 11.97 -10.20 -2.46
CA GLN A 1063 10.61 -9.84 -2.84
C GLN A 1063 10.64 -9.09 -4.18
N THR A 1064 10.43 -9.80 -5.29
CA THR A 1064 10.42 -9.22 -6.66
C THR A 1064 9.02 -8.85 -7.15
N ALA A 1065 7.99 -9.17 -6.37
CA ALA A 1065 6.60 -8.80 -6.61
C ALA A 1065 5.95 -8.33 -5.30
N GLY A 1066 4.87 -7.57 -5.40
CA GLY A 1066 4.15 -7.05 -4.24
C GLY A 1066 3.47 -5.74 -4.59
N ALA A 1067 2.96 -5.02 -3.59
CA ALA A 1067 2.28 -3.74 -3.79
C ALA A 1067 3.19 -2.68 -4.45
N SER A 1068 3.14 -2.65 -5.78
CA SER A 1068 3.89 -1.73 -6.64
C SER A 1068 3.36 -0.29 -6.55
N PHE A 1069 2.09 -0.15 -6.17
CA PHE A 1069 1.37 1.10 -6.00
C PHE A 1069 0.28 0.87 -4.96
N ARG A 1070 -0.01 1.89 -4.15
CA ARG A 1070 -1.14 1.89 -3.22
C ARG A 1070 -1.83 3.23 -3.29
N VAL A 1071 -3.15 3.23 -3.17
CA VAL A 1071 -3.92 4.46 -2.98
C VAL A 1071 -5.06 4.22 -1.99
N VAL A 1072 -5.35 5.23 -1.17
CA VAL A 1072 -6.52 5.30 -0.30
C VAL A 1072 -7.16 6.68 -0.45
N MET A 1073 -8.46 6.71 -0.73
CA MET A 1073 -9.21 7.93 -1.09
C MET A 1073 -10.48 7.99 -0.25
N ASP A 1074 -10.66 9.07 0.50
CA ASP A 1074 -11.91 9.41 1.17
C ASP A 1074 -12.66 10.44 0.33
N LEU A 1075 -13.86 10.11 -0.13
CA LEU A 1075 -14.67 10.99 -0.98
C LEU A 1075 -15.13 12.26 -0.28
N ALA A 1076 -14.97 12.38 1.05
CA ALA A 1076 -15.16 13.64 1.76
C ALA A 1076 -14.04 14.66 1.50
N ASN A 1077 -12.84 14.21 1.11
CA ASN A 1077 -11.68 15.07 0.94
C ASN A 1077 -10.68 14.51 -0.11
N TRP A 1078 -10.79 15.00 -1.34
CA TRP A 1078 -9.86 14.65 -2.42
C TRP A 1078 -8.41 15.03 -2.13
N ASP A 1079 -8.16 16.19 -1.50
CA ASP A 1079 -6.81 16.62 -1.13
C ASP A 1079 -6.18 15.76 -0.02
N GLY A 1080 -7.01 14.99 0.71
CA GLY A 1080 -6.60 14.04 1.74
C GLY A 1080 -6.28 12.64 1.21
N ALA A 1081 -6.39 12.39 -0.09
CA ALA A 1081 -6.01 11.11 -0.69
C ALA A 1081 -4.52 10.82 -0.48
N MET A 1082 -4.19 9.55 -0.25
CA MET A 1082 -2.82 9.11 0.07
C MET A 1082 -2.38 8.03 -0.92
N VAL A 1083 -1.13 8.09 -1.36
CA VAL A 1083 -0.55 7.22 -2.39
C VAL A 1083 0.86 6.71 -2.02
N THR A 1084 1.21 5.52 -2.49
CA THR A 1084 2.60 5.03 -2.56
C THR A 1084 2.93 4.50 -3.95
N ASN A 1085 4.20 4.61 -4.33
CA ASN A 1085 4.80 4.03 -5.53
C ASN A 1085 6.27 3.71 -5.21
N THR A 1086 6.93 2.83 -5.97
CA THR A 1086 8.31 2.40 -5.67
C THR A 1086 9.07 1.97 -6.93
N PRO A 1087 10.39 2.25 -7.06
CA PRO A 1087 11.25 2.99 -6.12
C PRO A 1087 11.10 4.51 -6.22
N GLY A 1088 10.56 5.02 -7.32
CA GLY A 1088 10.41 6.44 -7.60
C GLY A 1088 9.68 6.69 -8.93
N GLN A 1089 9.45 7.96 -9.27
CA GLN A 1089 8.75 8.33 -10.50
C GLN A 1089 9.64 8.41 -11.74
N SER A 1090 10.92 8.71 -11.60
CA SER A 1090 11.83 8.80 -12.74
C SER A 1090 12.53 7.47 -12.98
N GLY A 1091 12.80 7.16 -14.25
CA GLY A 1091 13.65 6.06 -14.67
C GLY A 1091 15.10 6.45 -14.89
N ASP A 1092 15.45 7.73 -14.76
CA ASP A 1092 16.82 8.21 -14.88
C ASP A 1092 17.53 8.18 -13.52
N PRO A 1093 18.61 7.38 -13.34
CA PRO A 1093 19.37 7.32 -12.09
C PRO A 1093 20.03 8.64 -11.65
N ARG A 1094 20.08 9.66 -12.53
CA ARG A 1094 20.54 11.03 -12.21
C ARG A 1094 19.44 11.88 -11.58
N SER A 1095 18.18 11.47 -11.72
CA SER A 1095 17.03 12.20 -11.20
C SER A 1095 16.88 12.02 -9.69
N PRO A 1096 16.56 13.07 -8.93
CA PRO A 1096 16.23 12.92 -7.51
C PRO A 1096 14.97 12.07 -7.30
N TYR A 1097 14.14 11.88 -8.33
CA TYR A 1097 12.92 11.09 -8.28
C TYR A 1097 13.12 9.63 -8.71
N TYR A 1098 14.36 9.14 -8.82
CA TYR A 1098 14.64 7.75 -9.22
C TYR A 1098 14.26 6.72 -8.15
N SER A 1099 14.66 6.99 -6.90
CA SER A 1099 14.48 6.07 -5.77
C SER A 1099 13.99 6.75 -4.48
N ASN A 1100 13.53 7.99 -4.56
CA ASN A 1100 13.07 8.79 -3.42
C ASN A 1100 11.92 8.15 -2.63
N LEU A 1101 11.11 7.30 -3.27
CA LEU A 1101 9.97 6.64 -2.63
C LEU A 1101 10.31 5.26 -2.05
N PHE A 1102 11.47 4.70 -2.35
CA PHE A 1102 11.82 3.32 -1.95
C PHE A 1102 11.84 3.12 -0.44
N GLY A 1103 12.55 3.99 0.30
CA GLY A 1103 12.63 3.92 1.76
C GLY A 1103 11.25 4.10 2.44
N PRO A 1104 10.51 5.18 2.15
CA PRO A 1104 9.15 5.39 2.65
C PRO A 1104 8.21 4.21 2.34
N TRP A 1105 8.23 3.69 1.12
CA TRP A 1105 7.41 2.55 0.71
C TRP A 1105 7.69 1.29 1.54
N VAL A 1106 8.97 1.00 1.84
CA VAL A 1106 9.32 -0.13 2.71
C VAL A 1106 8.75 0.03 4.12
N ARG A 1107 8.77 1.25 4.67
CA ARG A 1107 8.23 1.57 6.02
C ARG A 1107 6.70 1.71 6.06
N GLY A 1108 6.03 1.59 4.91
CA GLY A 1108 4.58 1.78 4.82
C GLY A 1108 4.14 3.24 4.95
N GLU A 1109 5.02 4.19 4.62
CA GLU A 1109 4.73 5.62 4.60
C GLU A 1109 4.09 6.04 3.27
N TYR A 1110 3.06 6.89 3.34
CA TYR A 1110 2.33 7.38 2.17
C TYR A 1110 2.65 8.84 1.89
N SER A 1111 2.62 9.20 0.60
CA SER A 1111 2.64 10.58 0.14
C SER A 1111 1.22 11.05 -0.15
N PRO A 1112 0.85 12.29 0.20
CA PRO A 1112 -0.42 12.85 -0.26
C PRO A 1112 -0.52 12.93 -1.79
N LEU A 1113 -1.74 12.78 -2.30
CA LEU A 1113 -2.12 12.85 -3.71
C LEU A 1113 -2.96 14.13 -3.93
N PRO A 1114 -2.32 15.33 -4.00
CA PRO A 1114 -3.04 16.60 -4.00
C PRO A 1114 -3.84 16.81 -5.29
N TYR A 1115 -5.07 17.31 -5.15
CA TYR A 1115 -6.01 17.42 -6.26
C TYR A 1115 -6.37 18.87 -6.59
N SER A 1116 -6.75 19.66 -5.58
CA SER A 1116 -7.13 21.06 -5.78
C SER A 1116 -5.94 21.90 -6.23
N PRO A 1117 -6.16 22.97 -7.03
CA PRO A 1117 -5.08 23.87 -7.44
C PRO A 1117 -4.27 24.43 -6.27
N ARG A 1118 -4.91 24.66 -5.12
CA ARG A 1118 -4.23 25.13 -3.90
C ARG A 1118 -3.31 24.04 -3.34
N ALA A 1119 -3.81 22.81 -3.20
CA ALA A 1119 -3.02 21.69 -2.67
C ALA A 1119 -1.85 21.33 -3.59
N VAL A 1120 -2.06 21.34 -4.91
CA VAL A 1120 -1.00 21.12 -5.91
C VAL A 1120 0.09 22.19 -5.78
N ARG A 1121 -0.27 23.48 -5.76
CA ARG A 1121 0.70 24.57 -5.61
C ARG A 1121 1.49 24.49 -4.32
N ALA A 1122 0.85 24.10 -3.21
CA ALA A 1122 1.52 23.98 -1.91
C ALA A 1122 2.63 22.91 -1.88
N ARG A 1123 2.61 21.95 -2.80
CA ARG A 1123 3.57 20.83 -2.86
C ARG A 1123 4.46 20.83 -4.09
N THR A 1124 4.24 21.79 -5.01
CA THR A 1124 5.00 21.90 -6.25
C THR A 1124 6.47 22.23 -5.94
N ALA A 1125 7.37 21.34 -6.36
CA ALA A 1125 8.80 21.48 -6.21
C ALA A 1125 9.46 22.05 -7.48
N GLU A 1126 8.97 21.66 -8.66
CA GLU A 1126 9.46 22.06 -9.98
C GLU A 1126 8.28 22.50 -10.85
N THR A 1127 8.46 23.55 -11.66
CA THR A 1127 7.47 23.94 -12.67
C THR A 1127 8.13 24.02 -14.04
N VAL A 1128 7.56 23.34 -15.03
CA VAL A 1128 7.96 23.42 -16.43
C VAL A 1128 6.79 23.92 -17.26
N VAL A 1129 7.02 24.90 -18.11
CA VAL A 1129 6.04 25.37 -19.10
C VAL A 1129 6.50 24.89 -20.47
N LEU A 1130 5.71 23.99 -21.07
CA LEU A 1130 5.87 23.63 -22.47
C LEU A 1130 5.26 24.73 -23.33
N ARG A 1131 5.99 25.23 -24.32
CA ARG A 1131 5.54 26.25 -25.26
C ARG A 1131 5.53 25.71 -26.69
N PRO A 1132 4.56 26.11 -27.53
CA PRO A 1132 4.61 25.84 -28.95
C PRO A 1132 5.89 26.40 -29.59
N SER A 1133 6.44 25.70 -30.57
CA SER A 1133 7.44 26.32 -31.45
C SER A 1133 6.78 27.44 -32.26
N LEU A 1134 7.43 28.61 -32.30
CA LEU A 1134 7.01 29.68 -33.21
C LEU A 1134 7.12 29.15 -34.64
N ARG A 1135 6.04 29.26 -35.40
CA ARG A 1135 5.99 28.85 -36.82
C ARG A 1135 6.86 29.75 -37.69
#